data_AF-T1JAA0-F1
#
_entry.id   AF-T1JAA0-F1
#
_cell.length_a   1.000
_cell.length_b   1.000
_cell.length_c   1.000
_cell.angle_alpha   90.00
_cell.angle_beta   90.00
_cell.angle_gamma   90.00
#
_symmetry.space_group_name_H-M   'P 1'
#
loop_
_entity.id
_entity.type
_entity.pdbx_description
1 polymer ?
#
loop_
_entity_poly.entity_id
_entity_poly.type
_entity_poly.pdbx_seq_one_letter_code
_entity_poly.pdbx_strand_id
1 'polypeptide(L)'
;MNHKEKLALIKQRERVINDLDPKYTLDYLLSKGILDVRSDQLVRAQSTPSLRAAKLLDILPNCNGNAFKIFIDSLNNKKNYPWLANSLNDELNRQDSVSENKNVPIGMLLRGGVPRLGDYHINRPKEVDEVKKKLKNQFLQRGWVILHGMMGCGKSTVAAAAISDDQELISEYFTSGVFWVSCRAIDEGSLLTKMKALCEKLDKSYRNVSFDNIVVATERLRELFSRPEYFDVLLILDDVWTKLVVDSFNVGCNTLVTTTDSDLFGNVALKQEVNISSGFTEAQSLELLSKHAGVKVGDLPATAKNIHNISKGVPVLISAVGGYISNFPHDPAKWAICVKKLTGKTDGTRESNLRETIHGMLDLNLSVLKDELISYYYTLAVFREDVYVPREVLITFWDRNNIDEIMITFVKKSLVIRSWDDEGRTYLYIVHNLLLEYLKQKNTSNIAKFHKQLIERYQEKCDGKWHLLGDDSYIFESIGYHLHMAGLKDIMKEIYFDFKFIKAKIDNTMGCANLLYDYQKYFKDLTEPDFTKKLRDFIHFIRVNSDLLSDKNFDCLQLALCQPETSEVYKQARQMIPSCNQNAFYFDWCNKDNNKGACVSSCNIHKAAVRSAIFTPTGCRVISCDDDGMIRIWDSNSVKELCEIQGHNSRIRCCSFCVELKILVTCSADKTIKLWSVPANFFEEQNGNSDDSKTILSFKYF
;
A
#
# COMPACT_ATOMS: atom_id res chain seq x y z
N MET A 1 -34.56 22.36 -18.62
CA MET A 1 -33.64 21.99 -17.52
C MET A 1 -32.28 22.66 -17.69
N ASN A 2 -31.65 23.06 -16.58
CA ASN A 2 -30.27 23.58 -16.56
C ASN A 2 -29.23 22.43 -16.57
N HIS A 3 -27.94 22.75 -16.71
CA HIS A 3 -26.87 21.74 -16.81
C HIS A 3 -26.75 20.84 -15.55
N LYS A 4 -26.96 21.40 -14.35
CA LYS A 4 -26.88 20.67 -13.08
C LYS A 4 -28.00 19.63 -12.94
N GLU A 5 -29.22 20.02 -13.29
CA GLU A 5 -30.40 19.13 -13.29
C GLU A 5 -30.22 17.96 -14.27
N LYS A 6 -29.66 18.22 -15.45
CA LYS A 6 -29.34 17.17 -16.44
C LYS A 6 -28.31 16.18 -15.90
N LEU A 7 -27.25 16.66 -15.25
CA LEU A 7 -26.23 15.81 -14.63
C LEU A 7 -26.78 14.96 -13.48
N ALA A 8 -27.66 15.52 -12.64
CA ALA A 8 -28.29 14.78 -11.55
C ALA A 8 -29.13 13.60 -12.07
N LEU A 9 -29.90 13.83 -13.16
CA LEU A 9 -30.66 12.75 -13.83
C LEU A 9 -29.75 11.69 -14.44
N ILE A 10 -28.63 12.08 -15.06
CA ILE A 10 -27.69 11.13 -15.67
C ILE A 10 -27.07 10.22 -14.61
N LYS A 11 -26.60 10.80 -13.49
CA LYS A 11 -25.95 10.02 -12.41
C LYS A 11 -26.90 9.07 -11.71
N GLN A 12 -28.16 9.46 -11.52
CA GLN A 12 -29.18 8.64 -10.86
C GLN A 12 -30.02 7.83 -11.85
N ARG A 13 -29.65 7.80 -13.14
CA ARG A 13 -30.46 7.23 -14.22
C ARG A 13 -30.81 5.76 -13.99
N GLU A 14 -29.82 4.93 -13.70
CA GLU A 14 -30.00 3.49 -13.42
C GLU A 14 -30.96 3.26 -12.26
N ARG A 15 -30.82 4.05 -11.18
CA ARG A 15 -31.66 3.95 -9.99
C ARG A 15 -33.11 4.30 -10.27
N VAL A 16 -33.35 5.36 -11.05
CA VAL A 16 -34.71 5.75 -11.46
C VAL A 16 -35.32 4.70 -12.39
N ILE A 17 -34.56 4.13 -13.32
CA ILE A 17 -35.05 3.09 -14.25
C ILE A 17 -35.48 1.81 -13.51
N ASN A 18 -34.76 1.43 -12.46
CA ASN A 18 -35.04 0.21 -11.71
C ASN A 18 -36.25 0.37 -10.77
N ASP A 19 -36.45 1.55 -10.19
CA ASP A 19 -37.43 1.76 -9.12
C ASP A 19 -38.75 2.42 -9.58
N LEU A 20 -38.73 3.21 -10.67
CA LEU A 20 -39.88 4.00 -11.12
C LEU A 20 -40.80 3.23 -12.08
N ASP A 21 -42.10 3.16 -11.78
CA ASP A 21 -43.12 2.92 -12.80
C ASP A 21 -43.77 4.26 -13.22
N PRO A 22 -43.52 4.74 -14.47
CA PRO A 22 -44.05 6.02 -14.92
C PRO A 22 -45.57 6.14 -14.97
N LYS A 23 -46.35 5.05 -14.93
CA LYS A 23 -47.82 5.13 -14.95
C LYS A 23 -48.37 6.03 -13.85
N TYR A 24 -47.67 6.11 -12.72
CA TYR A 24 -48.10 6.91 -11.56
C TYR A 24 -47.66 8.37 -11.61
N THR A 25 -46.80 8.75 -12.56
CA THR A 25 -46.26 10.12 -12.70
C THR A 25 -46.69 10.79 -14.01
N LEU A 26 -46.95 10.02 -15.07
CA LEU A 26 -47.28 10.52 -16.41
C LEU A 26 -48.51 11.43 -16.44
N ASP A 27 -49.61 11.06 -15.78
CA ASP A 27 -50.83 11.89 -15.76
C ASP A 27 -50.58 13.27 -15.14
N TYR A 28 -49.73 13.31 -14.09
CA TYR A 28 -49.34 14.56 -13.46
C TYR A 28 -48.44 15.40 -14.37
N LEU A 29 -47.47 14.79 -15.05
CA LEU A 29 -46.58 15.45 -16.00
C LEU A 29 -47.32 16.01 -17.22
N LEU A 30 -48.33 15.27 -17.72
CA LEU A 30 -49.22 15.71 -18.80
C LEU A 30 -50.09 16.90 -18.33
N SER A 31 -50.68 16.81 -17.14
CA SER A 31 -51.52 17.89 -16.57
C SER A 31 -50.77 19.20 -16.34
N LYS A 32 -49.46 19.13 -16.10
CA LYS A 32 -48.56 20.29 -15.94
C LYS A 32 -47.92 20.75 -17.25
N GLY A 33 -48.29 20.14 -18.38
CA GLY A 33 -47.84 20.54 -19.72
C GLY A 33 -46.35 20.29 -19.98
N ILE A 34 -45.72 19.36 -19.25
CA ILE A 34 -44.31 18.99 -19.46
C ILE A 34 -44.16 17.96 -20.59
N LEU A 35 -45.12 17.05 -20.68
CA LEU A 35 -45.25 16.12 -21.80
C LEU A 35 -46.41 16.58 -22.69
N ASP A 36 -46.23 16.50 -24.00
CA ASP A 36 -47.33 16.58 -24.95
C ASP A 36 -47.99 15.20 -25.12
N VAL A 37 -49.19 15.18 -25.70
CA VAL A 37 -49.97 13.94 -25.89
C VAL A 37 -49.19 12.90 -26.69
N ARG A 38 -48.33 13.34 -27.63
CA ARG A 38 -47.49 12.47 -28.44
C ARG A 38 -46.36 11.82 -27.62
N SER A 39 -45.66 12.58 -26.77
CA SER A 39 -44.60 12.05 -25.91
C SER A 39 -45.13 11.12 -24.83
N ASP A 40 -46.31 11.40 -24.26
CA ASP A 40 -46.97 10.48 -23.31
C ASP A 40 -47.30 9.13 -24.00
N GLN A 41 -47.85 9.16 -25.21
CA GLN A 41 -48.11 7.93 -25.97
C GLN A 41 -46.83 7.13 -26.27
N LEU A 42 -45.72 7.81 -26.61
CA LEU A 42 -44.42 7.15 -26.84
C LEU A 42 -43.86 6.47 -25.60
N VAL A 43 -44.04 7.08 -24.43
CA VAL A 43 -43.66 6.45 -23.16
C VAL A 43 -44.60 5.29 -22.85
N ARG A 44 -45.92 5.45 -22.96
CA ARG A 44 -46.89 4.38 -22.67
C ARG A 44 -46.79 3.17 -23.60
N ALA A 45 -46.30 3.37 -24.83
CA ALA A 45 -46.11 2.29 -25.80
C ALA A 45 -44.99 1.30 -25.43
N GLN A 46 -44.10 1.62 -24.48
CA GLN A 46 -43.05 0.67 -24.08
C GLN A 46 -43.61 -0.48 -23.22
N SER A 47 -43.06 -1.68 -23.44
CA SER A 47 -43.60 -2.93 -22.89
C SER A 47 -43.36 -3.12 -21.39
N THR A 48 -42.27 -2.60 -20.82
CA THR A 48 -41.90 -2.81 -19.41
C THR A 48 -41.79 -1.49 -18.61
N PRO A 49 -42.01 -1.49 -17.28
CA PRO A 49 -41.84 -0.29 -16.44
C PRO A 49 -40.48 0.39 -16.61
N SER A 50 -39.40 -0.38 -16.62
CA SER A 50 -38.03 0.13 -16.78
C SER A 50 -37.79 0.76 -18.16
N LEU A 51 -38.32 0.18 -19.25
CA LEU A 51 -38.24 0.79 -20.58
C LEU A 51 -39.08 2.08 -20.66
N ARG A 52 -40.24 2.13 -19.98
CA ARG A 52 -41.04 3.35 -19.85
C ARG A 52 -40.25 4.43 -19.10
N ALA A 53 -39.60 4.08 -18.00
CA ALA A 53 -38.81 5.01 -17.20
C ALA A 53 -37.58 5.53 -17.97
N ALA A 54 -36.86 4.64 -18.66
CA ALA A 54 -35.76 5.02 -19.53
C ALA A 54 -36.20 5.99 -20.64
N LYS A 55 -37.32 5.68 -21.31
CA LYS A 55 -37.86 6.52 -22.38
C LYS A 55 -38.33 7.88 -21.88
N LEU A 56 -38.91 7.93 -20.68
CA LEU A 56 -39.28 9.19 -20.03
C LEU A 56 -38.04 10.05 -19.72
N LEU A 57 -36.96 9.45 -19.22
CA LEU A 57 -35.70 10.14 -18.91
C LEU A 57 -34.95 10.64 -20.16
N ASP A 58 -35.21 10.07 -21.34
CA ASP A 58 -34.67 10.58 -22.61
C ASP A 58 -35.39 11.84 -23.10
N ILE A 59 -36.67 11.96 -22.76
CA ILE A 59 -37.54 13.07 -23.22
C ILE A 59 -37.40 14.27 -22.28
N LEU A 60 -37.41 14.03 -20.96
CA LEU A 60 -37.40 15.06 -19.92
C LEU A 60 -36.30 16.15 -20.07
N PRO A 61 -35.04 15.85 -20.44
CA PRO A 61 -33.98 16.85 -20.60
C PRO A 61 -34.22 17.86 -21.73
N ASN A 62 -35.08 17.49 -22.70
CA ASN A 62 -35.44 18.30 -23.85
C ASN A 62 -36.73 19.10 -23.63
N CYS A 63 -37.42 18.86 -22.52
CA CYS A 63 -38.57 19.66 -22.08
C CYS A 63 -38.12 21.03 -21.53
N ASN A 64 -39.10 21.90 -21.25
CA ASN A 64 -38.88 23.28 -20.82
C ASN A 64 -38.03 23.42 -19.52
N GLY A 65 -37.72 24.67 -19.16
CA GLY A 65 -36.88 25.02 -18.00
C GLY A 65 -37.28 24.35 -16.68
N ASN A 66 -38.58 24.14 -16.45
CA ASN A 66 -39.13 23.70 -15.16
C ASN A 66 -39.38 22.19 -15.08
N ALA A 67 -39.02 21.41 -16.11
CA ALA A 67 -39.32 19.99 -16.20
C ALA A 67 -38.75 19.16 -15.04
N PHE A 68 -37.56 19.51 -14.51
CA PHE A 68 -36.92 18.75 -13.43
C PHE A 68 -37.68 18.91 -12.12
N LYS A 69 -38.00 20.14 -11.73
CA LYS A 69 -38.77 20.43 -10.52
C LYS A 69 -40.15 19.77 -10.54
N ILE A 70 -40.86 19.86 -11.66
CA ILE A 70 -42.18 19.25 -11.81
C ILE A 70 -42.10 17.71 -11.81
N PHE A 71 -41.01 17.14 -12.32
CA PHE A 71 -40.75 15.70 -12.22
C PHE A 71 -40.50 15.26 -10.78
N ILE A 72 -39.70 16.00 -10.00
CA ILE A 72 -39.51 15.76 -8.56
C ILE A 72 -40.85 15.85 -7.81
N ASP A 73 -41.66 16.86 -8.10
CA ASP A 73 -42.99 17.01 -7.52
C ASP A 73 -43.89 15.81 -7.89
N SER A 74 -43.77 15.28 -9.11
CA SER A 74 -44.52 14.10 -9.55
C SER A 74 -44.15 12.83 -8.78
N LEU A 75 -42.89 12.67 -8.39
CA LEU A 75 -42.40 11.55 -7.58
C LEU A 75 -42.92 11.64 -6.13
N ASN A 76 -43.02 12.87 -5.61
CA ASN A 76 -43.60 13.14 -4.30
C ASN A 76 -45.13 13.13 -4.29
N ASN A 77 -45.77 13.24 -5.45
CA ASN A 77 -47.22 13.25 -5.56
C ASN A 77 -47.81 11.94 -5.04
N LYS A 78 -48.82 12.04 -4.18
CA LYS A 78 -49.41 10.93 -3.43
C LYS A 78 -48.41 10.07 -2.64
N LYS A 79 -47.17 10.57 -2.41
CA LYS A 79 -46.05 9.86 -1.75
C LYS A 79 -45.67 8.53 -2.41
N ASN A 80 -45.79 8.43 -3.73
CA ASN A 80 -45.48 7.18 -4.44
C ASN A 80 -43.97 6.85 -4.42
N TYR A 81 -43.10 7.87 -4.58
CA TYR A 81 -41.64 7.68 -4.68
C TYR A 81 -40.81 8.76 -3.95
N PRO A 82 -41.05 9.00 -2.64
CA PRO A 82 -40.36 10.06 -1.90
C PRO A 82 -38.84 9.82 -1.77
N TRP A 83 -38.38 8.56 -1.75
CA TRP A 83 -36.95 8.26 -1.68
C TRP A 83 -36.21 8.59 -2.98
N LEU A 84 -36.85 8.42 -4.15
CA LEU A 84 -36.26 8.82 -5.44
C LEU A 84 -36.19 10.34 -5.57
N ALA A 85 -37.25 11.04 -5.14
CA ALA A 85 -37.26 12.50 -5.09
C ALA A 85 -36.16 13.05 -4.18
N ASN A 86 -36.02 12.49 -2.96
CA ASN A 86 -34.96 12.86 -2.03
C ASN A 86 -33.58 12.55 -2.61
N SER A 87 -33.36 11.37 -3.19
CA SER A 87 -32.07 11.00 -3.79
C SER A 87 -31.67 11.89 -4.95
N LEU A 88 -32.62 12.36 -5.77
CA LEU A 88 -32.35 13.29 -6.86
C LEU A 88 -32.07 14.71 -6.35
N ASN A 89 -32.79 15.16 -5.33
CA ASN A 89 -32.54 16.45 -4.68
C ASN A 89 -31.20 16.45 -3.91
N ASP A 90 -30.83 15.34 -3.26
CA ASP A 90 -29.53 15.19 -2.60
C ASP A 90 -28.39 15.29 -3.63
N GLU A 91 -28.54 14.69 -4.81
CA GLU A 91 -27.54 14.79 -5.88
C GLU A 91 -27.49 16.20 -6.50
N LEU A 92 -28.61 16.92 -6.56
CA LEU A 92 -28.65 18.32 -6.98
C LEU A 92 -27.99 19.23 -5.92
N ASN A 93 -28.31 19.04 -4.64
CA ASN A 93 -27.77 19.79 -3.52
C ASN A 93 -26.28 19.52 -3.28
N ARG A 94 -25.79 18.31 -3.59
CA ARG A 94 -24.34 18.01 -3.65
C ARG A 94 -23.57 18.87 -4.65
N GLN A 95 -24.25 19.46 -5.65
CA GLN A 95 -23.63 20.38 -6.61
C GLN A 95 -23.77 21.86 -6.22
N ASP A 96 -24.65 22.20 -5.27
CA ASP A 96 -24.73 23.52 -4.67
C ASP A 96 -23.87 23.65 -3.39
N SER A 97 -23.42 22.52 -2.82
CA SER A 97 -22.40 22.46 -1.75
C SER A 97 -20.95 22.63 -2.26
N VAL A 98 -20.74 23.44 -3.30
CA VAL A 98 -19.38 23.81 -3.79
C VAL A 98 -18.92 25.16 -3.23
N SER A 99 -19.75 25.85 -2.44
CA SER A 99 -19.29 26.84 -1.47
C SER A 99 -19.42 26.26 -0.06
N GLU A 100 -18.29 26.16 0.64
CA GLU A 100 -18.07 25.51 1.96
C GLU A 100 -17.80 24.00 1.96
N ASN A 101 -16.74 23.59 1.24
CA ASN A 101 -16.14 22.27 1.36
C ASN A 101 -15.18 22.20 2.57
N LYS A 102 -15.68 21.75 3.74
CA LYS A 102 -14.84 21.46 4.93
C LYS A 102 -14.25 20.03 4.99
N ASN A 103 -14.47 19.16 3.99
CA ASN A 103 -14.12 17.73 4.09
C ASN A 103 -13.14 17.18 3.02
N VAL A 104 -12.56 18.02 2.15
CA VAL A 104 -11.52 17.61 1.20
C VAL A 104 -10.27 16.99 1.87
N PRO A 105 -9.80 17.47 3.05
CA PRO A 105 -8.59 16.93 3.67
C PRO A 105 -8.70 15.45 4.03
N ILE A 106 -9.84 15.00 4.57
CA ILE A 106 -9.99 13.65 5.14
C ILE A 106 -9.83 12.56 4.08
N GLY A 107 -10.52 12.69 2.94
CA GLY A 107 -10.43 11.71 1.85
C GLY A 107 -9.02 11.60 1.26
N MET A 108 -8.29 12.72 1.22
CA MET A 108 -6.91 12.76 0.73
C MET A 108 -5.94 12.08 1.70
N LEU A 109 -6.05 12.35 3.01
CA LEU A 109 -5.21 11.72 4.03
C LEU A 109 -5.38 10.19 4.04
N LEU A 110 -6.59 9.70 3.80
CA LEU A 110 -6.89 8.26 3.76
C LEU A 110 -6.27 7.58 2.54
N ARG A 111 -6.41 8.16 1.33
CA ARG A 111 -5.72 7.67 0.12
C ARG A 111 -4.20 7.68 0.28
N GLY A 112 -3.72 8.68 1.01
CA GLY A 112 -2.35 8.82 1.45
C GLY A 112 -1.83 7.71 2.35
N GLY A 113 -2.72 6.96 3.01
CA GLY A 113 -2.36 5.96 4.02
C GLY A 113 -2.02 6.56 5.39
N VAL A 114 -2.39 7.82 5.66
CA VAL A 114 -2.12 8.46 6.94
C VAL A 114 -2.95 7.76 8.04
N PRO A 115 -2.33 7.27 9.12
CA PRO A 115 -3.03 6.54 10.16
C PRO A 115 -3.98 7.47 10.93
N ARG A 116 -5.20 6.99 11.20
CA ARG A 116 -6.13 7.72 12.09
C ARG A 116 -5.60 7.70 13.52
N LEU A 117 -5.84 8.79 14.24
CA LEU A 117 -5.56 8.86 15.67
C LEU A 117 -6.47 7.87 16.42
N GLY A 118 -5.88 7.07 17.32
CA GLY A 118 -6.62 6.07 18.08
C GLY A 118 -7.54 6.67 19.15
N ASP A 119 -8.48 5.85 19.63
CA ASP A 119 -9.51 6.24 20.62
C ASP A 119 -8.92 6.83 21.93
N TYR A 120 -7.69 6.43 22.28
CA TYR A 120 -6.96 6.89 23.47
C TYR A 120 -5.88 7.94 23.18
N HIS A 121 -5.98 8.67 22.06
CA HIS A 121 -5.04 9.73 21.72
C HIS A 121 -5.02 10.85 22.80
N ILE A 122 -3.82 11.34 23.08
CA ILE A 122 -3.56 12.48 23.97
C ILE A 122 -2.87 13.57 23.17
N ASN A 123 -3.44 14.77 23.21
CA ASN A 123 -2.93 15.90 22.47
C ASN A 123 -1.59 16.39 23.05
N ARG A 124 -0.66 16.75 22.17
CA ARG A 124 0.67 17.29 22.47
C ARG A 124 0.86 18.59 21.71
N PRO A 125 0.17 19.68 22.11
CA PRO A 125 0.09 20.89 21.30
C PRO A 125 1.46 21.51 21.05
N LYS A 126 2.36 21.51 22.03
CA LYS A 126 3.71 22.07 21.87
C LYS A 126 4.49 21.40 20.74
N GLU A 127 4.58 20.07 20.78
CA GLU A 127 5.28 19.28 19.76
C GLU A 127 4.55 19.34 18.41
N VAL A 128 3.22 19.24 18.42
CA VAL A 128 2.40 19.30 17.20
C VAL A 128 2.54 20.65 16.49
N ASP A 129 2.44 21.75 17.22
CA ASP A 129 2.57 23.11 16.67
C ASP A 129 3.99 23.38 16.18
N GLU A 130 5.00 22.83 16.85
CA GLU A 130 6.39 22.92 16.40
C GLU A 130 6.60 22.19 15.06
N VAL A 131 6.04 20.98 14.90
CA VAL A 131 6.09 20.22 13.64
C VAL A 131 5.39 21.00 12.53
N LYS A 132 4.17 21.51 12.78
CA LYS A 132 3.41 22.32 11.82
C LYS A 132 4.20 23.55 11.37
N LYS A 133 4.77 24.30 12.33
CA LYS A 133 5.57 25.49 12.05
C LYS A 133 6.78 25.16 11.16
N LYS A 134 7.48 24.06 11.45
CA LYS A 134 8.67 23.66 10.67
C LYS A 134 8.30 23.17 9.27
N LEU A 135 7.17 22.46 9.12
CA LEU A 135 6.63 22.09 7.81
C LEU A 135 6.30 23.32 6.97
N LYS A 136 5.57 24.30 7.54
CA LYS A 136 5.26 25.57 6.85
C LYS A 136 6.55 26.32 6.45
N ASN A 137 7.57 26.35 7.31
CA ASN A 137 8.85 27.02 7.03
C ASN A 137 9.69 26.34 5.94
N GLN A 138 9.63 25.01 5.82
CA GLN A 138 10.40 24.24 4.84
C GLN A 138 9.68 24.06 3.50
N PHE A 139 8.38 24.39 3.44
CA PHE A 139 7.51 24.13 2.30
C PHE A 139 8.11 24.55 0.95
N LEU A 140 8.52 25.83 0.83
CA LEU A 140 9.08 26.37 -0.42
C LEU A 140 10.46 25.80 -0.75
N GLN A 141 11.20 25.34 0.26
CA GLN A 141 12.53 24.78 0.12
C GLN A 141 12.53 23.27 -0.16
N ARG A 142 11.35 22.61 -0.13
CA ARG A 142 11.21 21.16 -0.27
C ARG A 142 12.13 20.40 0.69
N GLY A 143 12.15 20.87 1.94
CA GLY A 143 13.06 20.40 2.97
C GLY A 143 12.51 19.25 3.82
N TRP A 144 13.36 18.78 4.72
CA TRP A 144 13.09 17.65 5.61
C TRP A 144 12.78 18.13 7.03
N VAL A 145 11.73 17.60 7.63
CA VAL A 145 11.41 17.78 9.05
C VAL A 145 11.59 16.43 9.75
N ILE A 146 12.58 16.33 10.65
CA ILE A 146 12.99 15.08 11.28
C ILE A 146 12.50 15.07 12.73
N LEU A 147 11.54 14.22 13.04
CA LEU A 147 11.05 13.96 14.38
C LEU A 147 11.87 12.82 14.98
N HIS A 148 12.75 13.14 15.91
CA HIS A 148 13.58 12.16 16.59
C HIS A 148 13.22 12.07 18.07
N GLY A 149 13.43 10.90 18.67
CA GLY A 149 13.10 10.67 20.07
C GLY A 149 13.09 9.19 20.43
N MET A 150 13.01 8.91 21.73
CA MET A 150 13.09 7.55 22.28
C MET A 150 12.03 6.60 21.70
N MET A 151 12.30 5.30 21.77
CA MET A 151 11.34 4.26 21.38
C MET A 151 10.05 4.37 22.21
N GLY A 152 8.88 4.27 21.56
CA GLY A 152 7.58 4.33 22.23
C GLY A 152 7.18 5.71 22.76
N CYS A 153 7.92 6.79 22.45
CA CYS A 153 7.58 8.14 22.91
C CYS A 153 6.42 8.80 22.15
N GLY A 154 5.88 8.17 21.10
CA GLY A 154 4.71 8.64 20.35
C GLY A 154 5.00 9.46 19.09
N LYS A 155 6.19 9.33 18.48
CA LYS A 155 6.59 10.09 17.28
C LYS A 155 5.58 9.99 16.13
N SER A 156 5.21 8.77 15.75
CA SER A 156 4.23 8.51 14.68
C SER A 156 2.86 9.13 14.99
N THR A 157 2.46 9.11 16.27
CA THR A 157 1.21 9.75 16.72
C THR A 157 1.28 11.28 16.61
N VAL A 158 2.42 11.90 16.98
CA VAL A 158 2.63 13.36 16.82
C VAL A 158 2.64 13.75 15.35
N ALA A 159 3.32 12.97 14.50
CA ALA A 159 3.33 13.18 13.05
C ALA A 159 1.91 13.09 12.46
N ALA A 160 1.15 12.05 12.80
CA ALA A 160 -0.23 11.90 12.34
C ALA A 160 -1.15 13.02 12.86
N ALA A 161 -0.99 13.45 14.11
CA ALA A 161 -1.79 14.54 14.70
C ALA A 161 -1.49 15.90 14.03
N ALA A 162 -0.21 16.19 13.75
CA ALA A 162 0.18 17.42 13.06
C ALA A 162 -0.49 17.58 11.69
N ILE A 163 -0.78 16.47 11.02
CA ILE A 163 -1.42 16.41 9.70
C ILE A 163 -2.94 16.33 9.81
N SER A 164 -3.46 15.60 10.80
CA SER A 164 -4.91 15.36 10.94
C SER A 164 -5.66 16.53 11.59
N ASP A 165 -5.02 17.27 12.49
CA ASP A 165 -5.68 18.32 13.29
C ASP A 165 -5.78 19.67 12.56
N ASP A 166 -5.02 19.88 11.47
CA ASP A 166 -4.86 21.18 10.83
C ASP A 166 -5.33 21.16 9.38
N GLN A 167 -6.61 21.50 9.19
CA GLN A 167 -7.19 21.60 7.85
C GLN A 167 -6.50 22.67 7.01
N GLU A 168 -5.99 23.75 7.63
CA GLU A 168 -5.32 24.87 6.94
C GLU A 168 -3.98 24.43 6.36
N LEU A 169 -3.17 23.69 7.14
CA LEU A 169 -1.89 23.15 6.65
C LEU A 169 -2.10 22.33 5.37
N ILE A 170 -3.13 21.50 5.34
CA ILE A 170 -3.42 20.63 4.20
C ILE A 170 -4.04 21.40 3.04
N SER A 171 -4.99 22.29 3.30
CA SER A 171 -5.69 23.03 2.26
C SER A 171 -4.87 24.15 1.63
N GLU A 172 -3.84 24.66 2.32
CA GLU A 172 -3.02 25.76 1.83
C GLU A 172 -1.64 25.33 1.37
N TYR A 173 -1.01 24.37 2.06
CA TYR A 173 0.37 23.97 1.78
C TYR A 173 0.48 22.63 1.07
N PHE A 174 -0.35 21.63 1.37
CA PHE A 174 -0.16 20.27 0.84
C PHE A 174 -1.37 19.76 0.05
N THR A 175 -1.79 20.52 -0.97
CA THR A 175 -3.05 20.31 -1.67
C THR A 175 -3.03 19.13 -2.64
N SER A 176 -1.86 18.78 -3.17
CA SER A 176 -1.69 17.66 -4.11
C SER A 176 -1.58 16.29 -3.46
N GLY A 177 -1.37 16.23 -2.14
CA GLY A 177 -1.40 14.95 -1.42
C GLY A 177 -0.48 14.86 -0.22
N VAL A 178 -0.83 13.96 0.70
CA VAL A 178 0.05 13.49 1.77
C VAL A 178 0.17 11.99 1.61
N PHE A 179 1.39 11.43 1.61
CA PHE A 179 1.61 9.99 1.47
C PHE A 179 2.42 9.46 2.65
N TRP A 180 1.91 8.42 3.30
CA TRP A 180 2.54 7.77 4.45
C TRP A 180 3.19 6.46 4.04
N VAL A 181 4.49 6.32 4.33
CA VAL A 181 5.28 5.12 4.08
C VAL A 181 5.90 4.67 5.39
N SER A 182 5.52 3.48 5.87
CA SER A 182 6.23 2.87 7.01
C SER A 182 7.58 2.33 6.56
N CYS A 183 8.64 2.59 7.32
CA CYS A 183 10.03 2.34 6.97
C CYS A 183 10.75 1.29 7.86
N ARG A 184 10.04 0.65 8.80
CA ARG A 184 10.64 -0.31 9.73
C ARG A 184 11.03 -1.63 9.04
N ALA A 185 12.20 -2.16 9.42
CA ALA A 185 12.72 -3.48 9.05
C ALA A 185 12.72 -3.79 7.54
N ILE A 186 13.08 -2.81 6.71
CA ILE A 186 13.03 -2.95 5.26
C ILE A 186 14.32 -3.62 4.71
N ASP A 187 14.16 -4.77 4.05
CA ASP A 187 15.16 -5.31 3.11
C ASP A 187 15.08 -4.60 1.74
N GLU A 188 16.13 -4.69 0.91
CA GLU A 188 16.19 -3.95 -0.37
C GLU A 188 14.96 -4.23 -1.28
N GLY A 189 14.44 -5.46 -1.29
CA GLY A 189 13.27 -5.83 -2.09
C GLY A 189 11.95 -5.26 -1.54
N SER A 190 11.80 -5.22 -0.22
CA SER A 190 10.66 -4.58 0.44
C SER A 190 10.68 -3.07 0.25
N LEU A 191 11.87 -2.44 0.22
CA LEU A 191 12.00 -1.00 -0.05
C LEU A 191 11.49 -0.69 -1.45
N LEU A 192 11.97 -1.47 -2.42
CA LEU A 192 11.62 -1.36 -3.82
C LEU A 192 10.12 -1.50 -4.05
N THR A 193 9.48 -2.44 -3.34
CA THR A 193 8.03 -2.65 -3.38
C THR A 193 7.27 -1.43 -2.85
N LYS A 194 7.72 -0.84 -1.72
CA LYS A 194 7.10 0.36 -1.15
C LYS A 194 7.28 1.58 -2.06
N MET A 195 8.46 1.75 -2.66
CA MET A 195 8.73 2.83 -3.62
C MET A 195 7.88 2.68 -4.89
N LYS A 196 7.77 1.46 -5.42
CA LYS A 196 6.87 1.15 -6.55
C LYS A 196 5.43 1.53 -6.21
N ALA A 197 4.92 1.06 -5.07
CA ALA A 197 3.57 1.38 -4.63
C ALA A 197 3.34 2.90 -4.49
N LEU A 198 4.34 3.66 -4.02
CA LEU A 198 4.27 5.11 -3.98
C LEU A 198 4.20 5.73 -5.38
N CYS A 199 5.05 5.29 -6.33
CA CYS A 199 4.98 5.75 -7.72
C CYS A 199 3.61 5.50 -8.34
N GLU A 200 3.02 4.32 -8.12
CA GLU A 200 1.69 3.97 -8.62
C GLU A 200 0.57 4.81 -8.01
N LYS A 201 0.69 5.13 -6.71
CA LYS A 201 -0.26 6.01 -6.01
C LYS A 201 -0.22 7.44 -6.55
N LEU A 202 0.98 7.92 -6.90
CA LEU A 202 1.17 9.24 -7.50
C LEU A 202 0.67 9.24 -8.95
N ASP A 203 1.11 8.29 -9.77
CA ASP A 203 0.80 8.22 -11.20
C ASP A 203 0.48 6.77 -11.61
N LYS A 204 -0.78 6.53 -11.99
CA LYS A 204 -1.29 5.21 -12.35
C LYS A 204 -0.58 4.58 -13.56
N SER A 205 0.13 5.37 -14.37
CA SER A 205 0.94 4.83 -15.47
C SER A 205 2.07 3.92 -14.98
N TYR A 206 2.49 4.05 -13.71
CA TYR A 206 3.54 3.22 -13.12
C TYR A 206 3.07 1.82 -12.69
N ARG A 207 1.76 1.50 -12.80
CA ARG A 207 1.16 0.22 -12.35
C ARG A 207 1.85 -1.01 -12.96
N ASN A 208 2.20 -0.92 -14.23
CA ASN A 208 2.80 -2.03 -14.97
C ASN A 208 4.31 -1.93 -15.08
N VAL A 209 4.91 -0.87 -14.54
CA VAL A 209 6.34 -0.62 -14.68
C VAL A 209 7.10 -1.45 -13.64
N SER A 210 8.04 -2.29 -14.08
CA SER A 210 8.95 -2.99 -13.15
C SER A 210 9.96 -2.01 -12.57
N PHE A 211 10.33 -2.22 -11.33
CA PHE A 211 11.45 -1.55 -10.69
C PHE A 211 12.47 -2.63 -10.39
N ASP A 212 13.61 -2.58 -11.05
CA ASP A 212 14.60 -3.66 -10.99
C ASP A 212 15.61 -3.45 -9.86
N ASN A 213 15.78 -2.19 -9.43
CA ASN A 213 16.62 -1.81 -8.31
C ASN A 213 16.16 -0.47 -7.69
N ILE A 214 16.66 -0.19 -6.50
CA ILE A 214 16.31 0.99 -5.69
C ILE A 214 16.73 2.30 -6.37
N VAL A 215 17.82 2.30 -7.13
CA VAL A 215 18.31 3.51 -7.81
C VAL A 215 17.31 3.98 -8.86
N VAL A 216 16.83 3.06 -9.70
CA VAL A 216 15.78 3.34 -10.70
C VAL A 216 14.50 3.83 -10.03
N ALA A 217 14.12 3.25 -8.90
CA ALA A 217 12.95 3.70 -8.13
C ALA A 217 13.13 5.12 -7.59
N THR A 218 14.32 5.45 -7.12
CA THR A 218 14.69 6.77 -6.61
C THR A 218 14.59 7.82 -7.70
N GLU A 219 15.17 7.57 -8.88
CA GLU A 219 15.14 8.51 -10.01
C GLU A 219 13.72 8.73 -10.54
N ARG A 220 12.89 7.68 -10.58
CA ARG A 220 11.48 7.81 -10.98
C ARG A 220 10.66 8.64 -10.00
N LEU A 221 10.88 8.47 -8.70
CA LEU A 221 10.26 9.34 -7.70
C LEU A 221 10.76 10.78 -7.85
N ARG A 222 12.06 11.02 -8.11
CA ARG A 222 12.57 12.37 -8.40
C ARG A 222 11.90 13.00 -9.60
N GLU A 223 11.77 12.26 -10.69
CA GLU A 223 11.09 12.71 -11.90
C GLU A 223 9.63 13.07 -11.60
N LEU A 224 8.90 12.21 -10.87
CA LEU A 224 7.53 12.50 -10.46
C LEU A 224 7.47 13.79 -9.62
N PHE A 225 8.23 13.89 -8.53
CA PHE A 225 8.23 15.07 -7.67
C PHE A 225 8.80 16.34 -8.32
N SER A 226 9.48 16.22 -9.46
CA SER A 226 9.92 17.38 -10.26
C SER A 226 8.76 18.02 -11.05
N ARG A 227 7.69 17.27 -11.31
CA ARG A 227 6.52 17.79 -12.06
C ARG A 227 5.79 18.84 -11.22
N PRO A 228 5.27 19.93 -11.83
CA PRO A 228 4.56 20.99 -11.10
C PRO A 228 3.35 20.49 -10.31
N GLU A 229 2.66 19.47 -10.83
CA GLU A 229 1.48 18.84 -10.23
C GLU A 229 1.74 18.16 -8.87
N TYR A 230 3.01 17.82 -8.57
CA TYR A 230 3.38 17.16 -7.32
C TYR A 230 4.27 18.05 -6.44
N PHE A 231 4.31 19.36 -6.73
CA PHE A 231 5.22 20.29 -6.05
C PHE A 231 4.97 20.37 -4.55
N ASP A 232 3.70 20.36 -4.18
CA ASP A 232 3.17 20.54 -2.84
C ASP A 232 2.74 19.21 -2.21
N VAL A 233 3.32 18.09 -2.64
CA VAL A 233 3.12 16.80 -1.97
C VAL A 233 3.97 16.73 -0.69
N LEU A 234 3.38 16.21 0.39
CA LEU A 234 4.11 15.81 1.60
C LEU A 234 4.32 14.30 1.64
N LEU A 235 5.58 13.88 1.73
CA LEU A 235 5.96 12.49 1.97
C LEU A 235 6.26 12.29 3.47
N ILE A 236 5.62 11.31 4.09
CA ILE A 236 5.85 10.96 5.49
C ILE A 236 6.52 9.59 5.57
N LEU A 237 7.75 9.55 6.09
CA LEU A 237 8.53 8.34 6.30
C LEU A 237 8.51 7.98 7.78
N ASP A 238 7.75 6.95 8.15
CA ASP A 238 7.57 6.56 9.55
C ASP A 238 8.56 5.48 9.97
N ASP A 239 9.23 5.68 11.09
CA ASP A 239 10.17 4.75 11.72
C ASP A 239 11.34 4.36 10.79
N VAL A 240 12.16 5.36 10.44
CA VAL A 240 13.36 5.19 9.60
C VAL A 240 14.56 4.73 10.42
N TRP A 241 15.21 3.64 10.01
CA TRP A 241 16.35 3.01 10.73
C TRP A 241 17.65 2.94 9.94
N THR A 242 17.61 3.12 8.61
CA THR A 242 18.78 2.88 7.76
C THR A 242 19.04 4.05 6.84
N LYS A 243 20.33 4.32 6.58
CA LYS A 243 20.76 5.33 5.63
C LYS A 243 20.28 5.03 4.20
N LEU A 244 20.12 3.75 3.85
CA LEU A 244 19.56 3.32 2.57
C LEU A 244 18.18 3.95 2.32
N VAL A 245 17.28 3.92 3.30
CA VAL A 245 15.94 4.51 3.18
C VAL A 245 16.05 6.03 2.98
N VAL A 246 16.92 6.69 3.75
CA VAL A 246 17.16 8.14 3.64
C VAL A 246 17.63 8.50 2.24
N ASP A 247 18.64 7.80 1.72
CA ASP A 247 19.21 8.06 0.40
C ASP A 247 18.20 7.77 -0.73
N SER A 248 17.36 6.74 -0.57
CA SER A 248 16.36 6.32 -1.56
C SER A 248 15.16 7.26 -1.67
N PHE A 249 14.80 7.92 -0.59
CA PHE A 249 13.71 8.92 -0.57
C PHE A 249 14.21 10.36 -0.60
N ASN A 250 15.51 10.58 -0.80
CA ASN A 250 16.06 11.90 -1.12
C ASN A 250 15.75 12.30 -2.56
N VAL A 251 14.47 12.61 -2.79
CA VAL A 251 13.86 12.76 -4.11
C VAL A 251 13.36 14.18 -4.41
N GLY A 252 13.65 15.14 -3.52
CA GLY A 252 13.34 16.56 -3.75
C GLY A 252 11.86 16.93 -3.51
N CYS A 253 11.18 16.26 -2.58
CA CYS A 253 9.84 16.61 -2.09
C CYS A 253 9.89 17.05 -0.61
N ASN A 254 8.83 17.74 -0.16
CA ASN A 254 8.66 18.03 1.26
C ASN A 254 8.53 16.71 2.02
N THR A 255 9.39 16.50 3.03
CA THR A 255 9.50 15.20 3.69
C THR A 255 9.42 15.34 5.21
N LEU A 256 8.51 14.62 5.85
CA LEU A 256 8.40 14.46 7.29
C LEU A 256 8.91 13.08 7.67
N VAL A 257 9.81 12.98 8.64
CA VAL A 257 10.41 11.70 9.04
C VAL A 257 10.23 11.46 10.52
N THR A 258 9.94 10.23 10.93
CA THR A 258 10.08 9.81 12.32
C THR A 258 11.24 8.81 12.45
N THR A 259 12.07 8.98 13.47
CA THR A 259 13.27 8.14 13.68
C THR A 259 13.62 8.05 15.17
N THR A 260 14.32 6.99 15.59
CA THR A 260 15.02 6.97 16.88
C THR A 260 16.44 7.52 16.80
N ASP A 261 17.00 7.62 15.58
CA ASP A 261 18.37 8.00 15.29
C ASP A 261 18.40 9.19 14.31
N SER A 262 18.77 10.36 14.83
CA SER A 262 18.92 11.60 14.04
C SER A 262 20.19 11.63 13.20
N ASP A 263 21.20 10.81 13.52
CA ASP A 263 22.52 10.87 12.89
C ASP A 263 22.49 10.31 11.46
N LEU A 264 21.47 9.48 11.14
CA LEU A 264 21.21 8.97 9.80
C LEU A 264 21.06 10.07 8.74
N PHE A 265 20.68 11.28 9.13
CA PHE A 265 20.32 12.39 8.24
C PHE A 265 21.46 13.41 8.05
N GLY A 266 22.71 13.06 8.37
CA GLY A 266 23.85 13.96 8.21
C GLY A 266 24.07 14.47 6.79
N ASN A 267 23.67 13.68 5.78
CA ASN A 267 23.83 14.01 4.36
C ASN A 267 22.64 14.82 3.77
N VAL A 268 21.59 15.08 4.55
CA VAL A 268 20.41 15.82 4.09
C VAL A 268 20.67 17.32 4.27
N ALA A 269 20.75 18.05 3.15
CA ALA A 269 21.18 19.45 3.15
C ALA A 269 20.15 20.40 3.81
N LEU A 270 18.87 20.27 3.45
CA LEU A 270 17.78 21.12 3.95
C LEU A 270 16.98 20.33 4.99
N LYS A 271 17.37 20.41 6.26
CA LYS A 271 16.70 19.71 7.36
C LYS A 271 16.43 20.59 8.57
N GLN A 272 15.31 20.31 9.26
CA GLN A 272 14.98 20.84 10.57
C GLN A 272 14.63 19.68 11.50
N GLU A 273 15.16 19.70 12.72
CA GLU A 273 14.98 18.60 13.69
C GLU A 273 13.99 19.00 14.78
N VAL A 274 13.05 18.11 15.12
CA VAL A 274 12.11 18.23 16.23
C VAL A 274 12.41 17.11 17.20
N ASN A 275 12.83 17.48 18.41
CA ASN A 275 13.06 16.52 19.47
C ASN A 275 11.74 16.24 20.20
N ILE A 276 11.23 15.02 20.05
CA ILE A 276 10.01 14.59 20.73
C ILE A 276 10.35 14.19 22.17
N SER A 277 9.65 14.81 23.12
CA SER A 277 9.76 14.52 24.54
C SER A 277 9.67 13.00 24.81
N SER A 278 10.57 12.49 25.65
CA SER A 278 10.66 11.05 25.91
C SER A 278 9.41 10.46 26.60
N GLY A 279 8.57 11.32 27.19
CA GLY A 279 7.36 10.93 27.90
C GLY A 279 6.36 12.09 27.98
N PHE A 280 5.11 11.73 28.25
CA PHE A 280 4.04 12.66 28.59
C PHE A 280 4.37 13.47 29.85
N THR A 281 3.77 14.65 29.96
CA THR A 281 3.66 15.38 31.24
C THR A 281 2.79 14.60 32.24
N GLU A 282 2.85 14.99 33.53
CA GLU A 282 1.97 14.40 34.56
C GLU A 282 0.50 14.52 34.14
N ALA A 283 0.07 15.72 33.73
CA ALA A 283 -1.31 15.98 33.31
C ALA A 283 -1.76 15.06 32.16
N GLN A 284 -0.93 14.91 31.12
CA GLN A 284 -1.20 14.03 29.99
C GLN A 284 -1.24 12.55 30.38
N SER A 285 -0.35 12.13 31.29
CA SER A 285 -0.33 10.75 31.79
C SER A 285 -1.61 10.44 32.58
N LEU A 286 -2.03 11.35 33.44
CA LEU A 286 -3.26 11.23 34.22
C LEU A 286 -4.50 11.28 33.32
N GLU A 287 -4.51 12.13 32.29
CA GLU A 287 -5.60 12.18 31.31
C GLU A 287 -5.76 10.82 30.60
N LEU A 288 -4.67 10.20 30.17
CA LEU A 288 -4.70 8.88 29.54
C LEU A 288 -5.22 7.79 30.48
N LEU A 289 -4.72 7.77 31.72
CA LEU A 289 -5.19 6.81 32.73
C LEU A 289 -6.68 7.03 33.07
N SER A 290 -7.13 8.29 33.13
CA SER A 290 -8.53 8.68 33.31
C SER A 290 -9.41 8.19 32.17
N LYS A 291 -8.99 8.38 30.90
CA LYS A 291 -9.70 7.86 29.72
C LYS A 291 -9.85 6.35 29.76
N HIS A 292 -8.80 5.61 30.15
CA HIS A 292 -8.87 4.16 30.29
C HIS A 292 -9.75 3.68 31.45
N ALA A 293 -9.66 4.35 32.60
CA ALA A 293 -10.42 4.00 33.79
C ALA A 293 -11.90 4.44 33.71
N GLY A 294 -12.25 5.36 32.80
CA GLY A 294 -13.61 5.89 32.68
C GLY A 294 -14.02 6.79 33.86
N VAL A 295 -13.05 7.36 34.58
CA VAL A 295 -13.26 8.25 35.75
C VAL A 295 -12.63 9.61 35.48
N LYS A 296 -13.05 10.67 36.18
CA LYS A 296 -12.43 11.99 36.00
C LYS A 296 -11.01 11.99 36.58
N VAL A 297 -10.14 12.85 36.05
CA VAL A 297 -8.74 12.97 36.51
C VAL A 297 -8.64 13.24 38.02
N GLY A 298 -9.57 14.02 38.58
CA GLY A 298 -9.61 14.30 40.03
C GLY A 298 -9.99 13.10 40.90
N ASP A 299 -10.64 12.08 40.33
CA ASP A 299 -11.09 10.88 41.04
C ASP A 299 -10.06 9.73 40.96
N LEU A 300 -8.93 9.96 40.27
CA LEU A 300 -7.85 8.98 40.19
C LEU A 300 -7.14 8.82 41.54
N PRO A 301 -6.73 7.59 41.90
CA PRO A 301 -6.00 7.37 43.14
C PRO A 301 -4.62 8.06 43.11
N ALA A 302 -4.09 8.40 44.27
CA ALA A 302 -2.76 9.02 44.40
C ALA A 302 -1.64 8.19 43.73
N THR A 303 -1.82 6.87 43.64
CA THR A 303 -0.94 5.94 42.91
C THR A 303 -0.79 6.26 41.42
N ALA A 304 -1.76 6.94 40.80
CA ALA A 304 -1.67 7.37 39.39
C ALA A 304 -0.49 8.30 39.14
N LYS A 305 -0.20 9.21 40.07
CA LYS A 305 0.98 10.09 40.00
C LYS A 305 2.28 9.30 40.16
N ASN A 306 2.29 8.30 41.03
CA ASN A 306 3.46 7.43 41.20
C ASN A 306 3.77 6.65 39.91
N ILE A 307 2.74 6.15 39.21
CA ILE A 307 2.89 5.49 37.91
C ILE A 307 3.55 6.42 36.90
N HIS A 308 3.13 7.68 36.82
CA HIS A 308 3.78 8.69 35.97
C HIS A 308 5.27 8.85 36.33
N ASN A 309 5.57 9.05 37.61
CA ASN A 309 6.94 9.28 38.09
C ASN A 309 7.87 8.10 37.79
N ILE A 310 7.41 6.86 37.98
CA ILE A 310 8.22 5.65 37.77
C ILE A 310 8.41 5.39 36.27
N SER A 311 7.35 5.49 35.47
CA SER A 311 7.41 5.27 34.02
C SER A 311 8.04 6.44 33.26
N LYS A 312 8.31 7.57 33.93
CA LYS A 312 8.75 8.83 33.34
C LYS A 312 7.83 9.31 32.21
N GLY A 313 6.54 8.96 32.29
CA GLY A 313 5.51 9.33 31.32
C GLY A 313 5.61 8.62 29.95
N VAL A 314 6.38 7.54 29.79
CA VAL A 314 6.50 6.85 28.49
C VAL A 314 5.11 6.38 28.00
N PRO A 315 4.61 6.86 26.84
CA PRO A 315 3.24 6.63 26.39
C PRO A 315 2.81 5.17 26.30
N VAL A 316 3.66 4.31 25.73
CA VAL A 316 3.36 2.87 25.59
C VAL A 316 3.20 2.20 26.95
N LEU A 317 4.02 2.58 27.95
CA LEU A 317 3.88 2.07 29.32
C LEU A 317 2.60 2.59 30.00
N ILE A 318 2.30 3.89 29.88
CA ILE A 318 1.07 4.46 30.45
C ILE A 318 -0.17 3.80 29.81
N SER A 319 -0.14 3.56 28.50
CA SER A 319 -1.22 2.88 27.77
C SER A 319 -1.38 1.43 28.22
N ALA A 320 -0.27 0.71 28.41
CA ALA A 320 -0.29 -0.66 28.92
C ALA A 320 -0.86 -0.73 30.34
N VAL A 321 -0.48 0.20 31.23
CA VAL A 321 -1.08 0.32 32.57
C VAL A 321 -2.56 0.63 32.47
N GLY A 322 -2.94 1.59 31.63
CA GLY A 322 -4.32 1.98 31.33
C GLY A 322 -5.19 0.77 30.95
N GLY A 323 -4.68 -0.10 30.07
CA GLY A 323 -5.37 -1.32 29.68
C GLY A 323 -5.67 -2.28 30.83
N TYR A 324 -4.81 -2.32 31.86
CA TYR A 324 -4.98 -3.19 33.03
C TYR A 324 -6.01 -2.60 33.99
N ILE A 325 -5.83 -1.32 34.34
CA ILE A 325 -6.67 -0.61 35.31
C ILE A 325 -8.08 -0.33 34.80
N SER A 326 -8.32 -0.39 33.48
CA SER A 326 -9.66 -0.24 32.91
C SER A 326 -10.68 -1.25 33.50
N ASN A 327 -10.21 -2.40 33.97
CA ASN A 327 -11.04 -3.39 34.66
C ASN A 327 -11.21 -3.11 36.16
N PHE A 328 -10.35 -2.28 36.74
CA PHE A 328 -10.24 -2.04 38.18
C PHE A 328 -10.06 -0.55 38.51
N PRO A 329 -10.96 0.34 38.05
CA PRO A 329 -10.76 1.79 38.17
C PRO A 329 -10.72 2.27 39.63
N HIS A 330 -11.44 1.58 40.53
CA HIS A 330 -11.59 1.97 41.93
C HIS A 330 -10.87 1.05 42.94
N ASP A 331 -9.99 0.13 42.50
CA ASP A 331 -9.30 -0.84 43.38
C ASP A 331 -7.84 -0.44 43.65
N PRO A 332 -7.50 0.18 44.79
CA PRO A 332 -6.14 0.65 45.08
C PRO A 332 -5.09 -0.46 45.08
N ALA A 333 -5.46 -1.71 45.40
CA ALA A 333 -4.53 -2.83 45.43
C ALA A 333 -4.06 -3.19 44.01
N LYS A 334 -4.97 -3.14 43.02
CA LYS A 334 -4.64 -3.37 41.61
C LYS A 334 -3.73 -2.29 41.04
N TRP A 335 -3.92 -1.03 41.45
CA TRP A 335 -3.02 0.06 41.10
C TRP A 335 -1.63 -0.11 41.74
N ALA A 336 -1.56 -0.58 42.98
CA ALA A 336 -0.29 -0.87 43.66
C ALA A 336 0.50 -2.02 42.98
N ILE A 337 -0.19 -3.03 42.43
CA ILE A 337 0.45 -4.09 41.64
C ILE A 337 1.14 -3.52 40.40
N CYS A 338 0.52 -2.57 39.70
CA CYS A 338 1.14 -1.90 38.55
C CYS A 338 2.43 -1.19 38.97
N VAL A 339 2.39 -0.43 40.07
CA VAL A 339 3.56 0.24 40.64
C VAL A 339 4.68 -0.77 40.91
N LYS A 340 4.38 -1.87 41.60
CA LYS A 340 5.36 -2.93 41.90
C LYS A 340 5.99 -3.54 40.64
N LYS A 341 5.20 -3.72 39.58
CA LYS A 341 5.68 -4.30 38.32
C LYS A 341 6.54 -3.31 37.54
N LEU A 342 6.21 -2.01 37.59
CA LEU A 342 7.00 -0.94 36.98
C LEU A 342 8.33 -0.70 37.69
N THR A 343 8.44 -1.02 38.99
CA THR A 343 9.68 -0.88 39.78
C THR A 343 10.70 -2.03 39.54
N GLY A 344 10.79 -2.59 38.33
CA GLY A 344 11.62 -3.76 37.98
C GLY A 344 13.12 -3.50 37.75
N LYS A 345 13.92 -4.58 37.71
CA LYS A 345 15.39 -4.64 37.86
C LYS A 345 16.21 -3.71 36.95
N THR A 346 17.31 -3.21 37.50
CA THR A 346 18.26 -2.24 36.90
C THR A 346 19.45 -2.88 36.19
N ASP A 347 19.36 -4.15 35.82
CA ASP A 347 20.48 -4.87 35.22
C ASP A 347 20.31 -4.90 33.70
N GLY A 348 20.98 -3.98 33.00
CA GLY A 348 20.92 -3.90 31.53
C GLY A 348 20.96 -2.47 30.98
N THR A 349 20.83 -2.34 29.66
CA THR A 349 20.73 -1.02 29.02
C THR A 349 19.35 -0.41 29.27
N ARG A 350 19.23 0.91 29.12
CA ARG A 350 17.95 1.62 29.32
C ARG A 350 16.83 1.10 28.41
N GLU A 351 17.18 0.59 27.22
CA GLU A 351 16.22 0.06 26.25
C GLU A 351 15.77 -1.37 26.59
N SER A 352 16.69 -2.27 26.99
CA SER A 352 16.31 -3.62 27.45
C SER A 352 15.38 -3.55 28.65
N ASN A 353 15.67 -2.68 29.62
CA ASN A 353 14.87 -2.54 30.83
C ASN A 353 13.47 -2.02 30.51
N LEU A 354 13.33 -1.15 29.50
CA LEU A 354 12.03 -0.68 29.02
C LEU A 354 11.22 -1.83 28.37
N ARG A 355 11.86 -2.65 27.52
CA ARG A 355 11.20 -3.81 26.89
C ARG A 355 10.71 -4.82 27.93
N GLU A 356 11.54 -5.18 28.90
CA GLU A 356 11.16 -6.08 29.99
C GLU A 356 9.99 -5.54 30.81
N THR A 357 9.99 -4.23 31.10
CA THR A 357 8.90 -3.58 31.83
C THR A 357 7.60 -3.61 31.01
N ILE A 358 7.67 -3.36 29.70
CA ILE A 358 6.52 -3.47 28.80
C ILE A 358 6.00 -4.90 28.80
N HIS A 359 6.86 -5.91 28.62
CA HIS A 359 6.47 -7.33 28.63
C HIS A 359 5.79 -7.72 29.95
N GLY A 360 6.34 -7.25 31.06
CA GLY A 360 5.78 -7.48 32.39
C GLY A 360 4.38 -6.86 32.57
N MET A 361 4.14 -5.67 32.00
CA MET A 361 2.81 -5.05 32.01
C MET A 361 1.83 -5.75 31.06
N LEU A 362 2.30 -6.25 29.92
CA LEU A 362 1.48 -7.05 29.00
C LEU A 362 1.06 -8.37 29.63
N ASP A 363 1.96 -9.06 30.33
CA ASP A 363 1.62 -10.27 31.09
C ASP A 363 0.49 -9.99 32.11
N LEU A 364 0.54 -8.85 32.80
CA LEU A 364 -0.55 -8.43 33.70
C LEU A 364 -1.85 -8.15 32.94
N ASN A 365 -1.80 -7.43 31.81
CA ASN A 365 -2.98 -7.17 30.97
C ASN A 365 -3.67 -8.44 30.52
N LEU A 366 -2.89 -9.41 30.04
CA LEU A 366 -3.41 -10.69 29.56
C LEU A 366 -3.99 -11.52 30.70
N SER A 367 -3.45 -11.45 31.92
CA SER A 367 -3.97 -12.19 33.08
C SER A 367 -5.41 -11.86 33.48
N VAL A 368 -5.96 -10.74 33.00
CA VAL A 368 -7.34 -10.30 33.27
C VAL A 368 -8.30 -10.65 32.12
N LEU A 369 -7.76 -11.12 30.99
CA LEU A 369 -8.58 -11.58 29.87
C LEU A 369 -9.07 -13.02 30.10
N LYS A 370 -10.20 -13.35 29.48
CA LYS A 370 -10.65 -14.75 29.40
C LYS A 370 -9.65 -15.56 28.57
N ASP A 371 -9.42 -16.82 28.94
CA ASP A 371 -8.47 -17.70 28.25
C ASP A 371 -8.71 -17.79 26.73
N GLU A 372 -9.98 -17.77 26.31
CA GLU A 372 -10.35 -17.74 24.89
C GLU A 372 -9.81 -16.49 24.17
N LEU A 373 -9.92 -15.31 24.79
CA LEU A 373 -9.41 -14.06 24.23
C LEU A 373 -7.88 -14.03 24.21
N ILE A 374 -7.22 -14.62 25.20
CA ILE A 374 -5.77 -14.77 25.22
C ILE A 374 -5.32 -15.63 24.03
N SER A 375 -6.01 -16.74 23.77
CA SER A 375 -5.74 -17.61 22.62
C SER A 375 -5.85 -16.82 21.31
N TYR A 376 -6.93 -16.07 21.08
CA TYR A 376 -7.05 -15.25 19.87
C TYR A 376 -5.95 -14.19 19.78
N TYR A 377 -5.62 -13.51 20.88
CA TYR A 377 -4.56 -12.50 20.87
C TYR A 377 -3.20 -13.10 20.51
N TYR A 378 -2.87 -14.30 20.99
CA TYR A 378 -1.63 -14.99 20.60
C TYR A 378 -1.60 -15.38 19.13
N THR A 379 -2.74 -15.71 18.51
CA THR A 379 -2.76 -15.99 17.07
C THR A 379 -2.41 -14.78 16.21
N LEU A 380 -2.57 -13.53 16.70
CA LEU A 380 -2.16 -12.32 15.98
C LEU A 380 -0.63 -12.24 15.74
N ALA A 381 0.17 -13.07 16.41
CA ALA A 381 1.61 -13.17 16.20
C ALA A 381 2.01 -13.55 14.75
N VAL A 382 1.09 -14.14 13.98
CA VAL A 382 1.30 -14.54 12.58
C VAL A 382 1.40 -13.36 11.62
N PHE A 383 0.99 -12.15 12.02
CA PHE A 383 1.01 -11.00 11.13
C PHE A 383 2.40 -10.35 11.06
N ARG A 384 2.69 -9.71 9.92
CA ARG A 384 3.93 -8.96 9.71
C ARG A 384 3.86 -7.61 10.43
N GLU A 385 5.03 -7.04 10.70
CA GLU A 385 5.13 -5.66 11.18
C GLU A 385 4.56 -4.70 10.14
N ASP A 386 3.94 -3.61 10.61
CA ASP A 386 3.37 -2.55 9.78
C ASP A 386 2.27 -2.98 8.80
N VAL A 387 1.65 -4.15 9.01
CA VAL A 387 0.55 -4.62 8.16
C VAL A 387 -0.78 -4.42 8.87
N TYR A 388 -1.67 -3.67 8.22
CA TYR A 388 -3.07 -3.58 8.61
C TYR A 388 -3.79 -4.85 8.21
N VAL A 389 -4.51 -5.44 9.16
CA VAL A 389 -5.27 -6.67 9.00
C VAL A 389 -6.75 -6.30 8.89
N PRO A 390 -7.40 -6.55 7.75
CA PRO A 390 -8.84 -6.36 7.59
C PRO A 390 -9.65 -7.29 8.50
N ARG A 391 -10.83 -6.83 8.89
CA ARG A 391 -11.78 -7.60 9.70
C ARG A 391 -12.09 -8.97 9.07
N GLU A 392 -12.22 -9.03 7.75
CA GLU A 392 -12.61 -10.20 6.97
C GLU A 392 -11.59 -11.34 7.10
N VAL A 393 -10.30 -10.99 7.26
CA VAL A 393 -9.21 -11.94 7.53
C VAL A 393 -9.42 -12.60 8.88
N LEU A 394 -9.77 -11.83 9.92
CA LEU A 394 -10.00 -12.35 11.26
C LEU A 394 -11.29 -13.18 11.35
N ILE A 395 -12.34 -12.80 10.61
CA ILE A 395 -13.55 -13.64 10.46
C ILE A 395 -13.15 -15.00 9.90
N THR A 396 -12.34 -15.02 8.85
CA THR A 396 -11.87 -16.26 8.23
C THR A 396 -10.97 -17.06 9.18
N PHE A 397 -10.04 -16.40 9.88
CA PHE A 397 -9.06 -17.08 10.73
C PHE A 397 -9.68 -17.72 11.97
N TRP A 398 -10.59 -16.99 12.64
CA TRP A 398 -11.22 -17.44 13.88
C TRP A 398 -12.58 -18.11 13.66
N ASP A 399 -13.10 -18.09 12.43
CA ASP A 399 -14.40 -18.67 12.05
C ASP A 399 -15.54 -18.16 12.95
N ARG A 400 -15.57 -16.84 13.09
CA ARG A 400 -16.51 -16.13 13.98
C ARG A 400 -16.97 -14.82 13.37
N ASN A 401 -18.23 -14.47 13.64
CA ASN A 401 -18.84 -13.23 13.18
C ASN A 401 -18.71 -12.07 14.17
N ASN A 402 -18.52 -12.36 15.47
CA ASN A 402 -18.43 -11.35 16.54
C ASN A 402 -17.01 -10.76 16.73
N ILE A 403 -16.26 -10.62 15.63
CA ILE A 403 -14.90 -10.07 15.63
C ILE A 403 -14.86 -8.67 16.24
N ASP A 404 -15.86 -7.83 15.94
CA ASP A 404 -15.90 -6.45 16.44
C ASP A 404 -15.89 -6.38 17.97
N GLU A 405 -16.61 -7.27 18.66
CA GLU A 405 -16.68 -7.33 20.13
C GLU A 405 -15.32 -7.74 20.74
N ILE A 406 -14.67 -8.75 20.13
CA ILE A 406 -13.35 -9.23 20.52
C ILE A 406 -12.33 -8.10 20.33
N MET A 407 -12.31 -7.48 19.15
CA MET A 407 -11.34 -6.45 18.81
C MET A 407 -11.56 -5.16 19.60
N ILE A 408 -12.80 -4.76 19.87
CA ILE A 408 -13.10 -3.63 20.79
C ILE A 408 -12.51 -3.91 22.17
N THR A 409 -12.54 -5.15 22.65
CA THR A 409 -11.92 -5.51 23.93
C THR A 409 -10.40 -5.33 23.89
N PHE A 410 -9.73 -5.74 22.82
CA PHE A 410 -8.30 -5.53 22.65
C PHE A 410 -7.93 -4.04 22.49
N VAL A 411 -8.75 -3.27 21.77
CA VAL A 411 -8.57 -1.82 21.61
C VAL A 411 -8.70 -1.10 22.95
N LYS A 412 -9.72 -1.41 23.76
CA LYS A 412 -9.88 -0.85 25.11
C LYS A 412 -8.69 -1.12 26.04
N LYS A 413 -7.97 -2.21 25.78
CA LYS A 413 -6.77 -2.62 26.51
C LYS A 413 -5.46 -2.12 25.90
N SER A 414 -5.52 -1.28 24.85
CA SER A 414 -4.35 -0.80 24.12
C SER A 414 -3.46 -1.92 23.57
N LEU A 415 -4.05 -3.09 23.29
CA LEU A 415 -3.35 -4.25 22.73
C LEU A 415 -3.35 -4.22 21.19
N VAL A 416 -4.38 -3.60 20.60
CA VAL A 416 -4.56 -3.46 19.15
C VAL A 416 -5.00 -2.04 18.84
N ILE A 417 -4.51 -1.49 17.74
CA ILE A 417 -4.97 -0.22 17.18
C ILE A 417 -6.00 -0.54 16.09
N ARG A 418 -7.13 0.15 16.14
CA ARG A 418 -8.20 0.05 15.13
C ARG A 418 -8.21 1.30 14.28
N SER A 419 -8.29 1.12 12.97
CA SER A 419 -8.50 2.17 11.97
C SER A 419 -9.72 1.80 11.12
N TRP A 420 -10.36 2.80 10.51
CA TRP A 420 -11.46 2.58 9.57
C TRP A 420 -10.98 2.89 8.16
N ASP A 421 -11.17 1.94 7.26
CA ASP A 421 -10.91 2.11 5.84
C ASP A 421 -12.20 2.52 5.11
N ASP A 422 -12.18 3.71 4.53
CA ASP A 422 -13.32 4.25 3.80
C ASP A 422 -13.49 3.60 2.41
N GLU A 423 -12.41 3.09 1.80
CA GLU A 423 -12.47 2.45 0.49
C GLU A 423 -13.06 1.04 0.58
N GLY A 424 -12.51 0.20 1.45
CA GLY A 424 -13.03 -1.14 1.74
C GLY A 424 -14.28 -1.15 2.63
N ARG A 425 -14.64 -0.01 3.25
CA ARG A 425 -15.74 0.12 4.22
C ARG A 425 -15.67 -0.92 5.35
N THR A 426 -14.45 -1.15 5.84
CA THR A 426 -14.18 -2.16 6.86
C THR A 426 -13.22 -1.63 7.92
N TYR A 427 -13.21 -2.28 9.09
CA TYR A 427 -12.22 -1.99 10.12
C TYR A 427 -10.91 -2.70 9.79
N LEU A 428 -9.82 -1.93 9.90
CA LEU A 428 -8.45 -2.41 9.84
C LEU A 428 -7.85 -2.44 11.24
N TYR A 429 -7.08 -3.48 11.53
CA TYR A 429 -6.45 -3.67 12.82
C TYR A 429 -4.94 -3.81 12.67
N ILE A 430 -4.18 -3.21 13.58
CA ILE A 430 -2.73 -3.33 13.60
C ILE A 430 -2.24 -3.52 15.04
N VAL A 431 -1.31 -4.45 15.22
CA VAL A 431 -0.61 -4.65 16.48
C VAL A 431 0.66 -3.81 16.44
N HIS A 432 0.85 -2.94 17.44
CA HIS A 432 2.07 -2.13 17.53
C HIS A 432 3.31 -3.04 17.58
N ASN A 433 4.38 -2.68 16.87
CA ASN A 433 5.54 -3.55 16.66
C ASN A 433 6.18 -4.09 17.95
N LEU A 434 6.25 -3.28 19.02
CA LEU A 434 6.69 -3.76 20.35
C LEU A 434 5.80 -4.87 20.95
N LEU A 435 4.49 -4.78 20.74
CA LEU A 435 3.54 -5.79 21.20
C LEU A 435 3.63 -7.04 20.33
N LEU A 436 3.85 -6.87 19.02
CA LEU A 436 4.04 -7.95 18.08
C LEU A 436 5.35 -8.71 18.35
N GLU A 437 6.43 -8.01 18.70
CA GLU A 437 7.71 -8.59 19.15
C GLU A 437 7.49 -9.47 20.39
N TYR A 438 6.81 -8.93 21.41
CA TYR A 438 6.41 -9.70 22.60
C TYR A 438 5.60 -10.95 22.25
N LEU A 439 4.61 -10.81 21.38
CA LEU A 439 3.75 -11.92 20.94
C LEU A 439 4.56 -13.01 20.24
N LYS A 440 5.47 -12.63 19.35
CA LYS A 440 6.34 -13.57 18.64
C LYS A 440 7.29 -14.29 19.60
N GLN A 441 7.91 -13.58 20.52
CA GLN A 441 8.80 -14.17 21.52
C GLN A 441 8.10 -15.17 22.45
N LYS A 442 6.87 -14.85 22.89
CA LYS A 442 6.07 -15.76 23.74
C LYS A 442 5.58 -17.00 23.01
N ASN A 443 5.43 -16.93 21.69
CA ASN A 443 4.79 -17.97 20.88
C ASN A 443 5.72 -18.64 19.86
N THR A 444 7.05 -18.53 19.99
CA THR A 444 8.03 -19.03 19.02
C THR A 444 7.76 -20.47 18.54
N SER A 445 7.36 -21.37 19.45
CA SER A 445 7.04 -22.77 19.11
C SER A 445 5.67 -22.96 18.43
N ASN A 446 4.74 -22.03 18.59
CA ASN A 446 3.38 -22.11 18.07
C ASN A 446 3.15 -21.31 16.78
N ILE A 447 4.04 -20.37 16.42
CA ILE A 447 3.88 -19.49 15.25
C ILE A 447 3.62 -20.30 13.96
N ALA A 448 4.42 -21.32 13.69
CA ALA A 448 4.24 -22.16 12.49
C ALA A 448 2.87 -22.87 12.49
N LYS A 449 2.40 -23.32 13.66
CA LYS A 449 1.06 -23.93 13.82
C LYS A 449 -0.05 -22.92 13.56
N PHE A 450 0.07 -21.69 14.05
CA PHE A 450 -0.92 -20.64 13.79
C PHE A 450 -0.97 -20.23 12.31
N HIS A 451 0.18 -20.15 11.63
CA HIS A 451 0.21 -19.94 10.18
C HIS A 451 -0.46 -21.07 9.43
N LYS A 452 -0.20 -22.33 9.82
CA LYS A 452 -0.86 -23.50 9.23
C LYS A 452 -2.37 -23.44 9.39
N GLN A 453 -2.86 -23.12 10.59
CA GLN A 453 -4.28 -22.94 10.87
C GLN A 453 -4.91 -21.85 9.98
N LEU A 454 -4.25 -20.71 9.80
CA LEU A 454 -4.74 -19.65 8.92
C LEU A 454 -4.89 -20.14 7.47
N ILE A 455 -3.89 -20.85 6.96
CA ILE A 455 -3.92 -21.42 5.61
C ILE A 455 -5.03 -22.47 5.46
N GLU A 456 -5.20 -23.35 6.45
CA GLU A 456 -6.28 -24.36 6.47
C GLU A 456 -7.67 -23.69 6.36
N ARG A 457 -7.90 -22.58 7.08
CA ARG A 457 -9.18 -21.83 6.97
C ARG A 457 -9.42 -21.23 5.59
N TYR A 458 -8.37 -20.70 4.95
CA TYR A 458 -8.50 -20.22 3.57
C TYR A 458 -8.73 -21.35 2.58
N GLN A 459 -8.09 -22.50 2.79
CA GLN A 459 -8.29 -23.68 1.96
C GLN A 459 -9.73 -24.19 2.05
N GLU A 460 -10.30 -24.24 3.26
CA GLU A 460 -11.71 -24.57 3.49
C GLU A 460 -12.65 -23.57 2.78
N LYS A 461 -12.36 -22.26 2.91
CA LYS A 461 -13.17 -21.19 2.31
C LYS A 461 -13.26 -21.27 0.78
N CYS A 462 -12.21 -21.78 0.12
CA CYS A 462 -12.17 -21.92 -1.34
C CYS A 462 -12.29 -23.36 -1.84
N ASP A 463 -12.58 -24.34 -0.98
CA ASP A 463 -12.65 -25.77 -1.34
C ASP A 463 -11.39 -26.24 -2.08
N GLY A 464 -10.21 -25.79 -1.63
CA GLY A 464 -8.91 -26.03 -2.25
C GLY A 464 -8.67 -25.31 -3.59
N LYS A 465 -9.65 -24.58 -4.12
CA LYS A 465 -9.52 -23.81 -5.38
C LYS A 465 -9.05 -22.39 -5.09
N TRP A 466 -7.75 -22.25 -4.83
CA TRP A 466 -7.12 -20.99 -4.43
C TRP A 466 -7.37 -19.77 -5.34
N HIS A 467 -7.66 -20.00 -6.63
CA HIS A 467 -8.03 -18.93 -7.57
C HIS A 467 -9.44 -18.35 -7.34
N LEU A 468 -10.28 -19.03 -6.56
CA LEU A 468 -11.62 -18.58 -6.16
C LEU A 468 -11.62 -17.88 -4.79
N LEU A 469 -10.45 -17.65 -4.20
CA LEU A 469 -10.35 -16.78 -3.04
C LEU A 469 -10.91 -15.39 -3.41
N GLY A 470 -11.90 -14.93 -2.65
CA GLY A 470 -12.36 -13.55 -2.74
C GLY A 470 -11.26 -12.59 -2.29
N ASP A 471 -11.26 -11.38 -2.84
CA ASP A 471 -10.35 -10.33 -2.41
C ASP A 471 -10.77 -9.78 -1.04
N ASP A 472 -9.97 -10.08 -0.02
CA ASP A 472 -10.08 -9.51 1.33
C ASP A 472 -9.03 -8.43 1.59
N SER A 473 -8.40 -7.92 0.52
CA SER A 473 -7.35 -6.90 0.55
C SER A 473 -6.08 -7.30 1.31
N TYR A 474 -5.90 -8.61 1.59
CA TYR A 474 -4.78 -9.09 2.39
C TYR A 474 -4.16 -10.39 1.86
N ILE A 475 -4.97 -11.43 1.64
CA ILE A 475 -4.47 -12.79 1.47
C ILE A 475 -3.64 -12.93 0.21
N PHE A 476 -4.06 -12.33 -0.92
CA PHE A 476 -3.29 -12.41 -2.16
C PHE A 476 -1.92 -11.75 -2.05
N GLU A 477 -1.76 -10.73 -1.20
CA GLU A 477 -0.45 -10.11 -0.94
C GLU A 477 0.42 -10.93 0.01
N SER A 478 -0.19 -11.62 0.99
CA SER A 478 0.52 -12.24 2.13
C SER A 478 0.53 -13.78 2.14
N ILE A 479 -0.14 -14.45 1.21
CA ILE A 479 -0.23 -15.92 1.17
C ILE A 479 1.13 -16.61 1.07
N GLY A 480 2.05 -16.07 0.26
CA GLY A 480 3.42 -16.60 0.14
C GLY A 480 4.17 -16.56 1.47
N TYR A 481 4.02 -15.47 2.21
CA TYR A 481 4.58 -15.33 3.56
C TYR A 481 4.03 -16.38 4.52
N HIS A 482 2.71 -16.57 4.58
CA HIS A 482 2.09 -17.52 5.50
C HIS A 482 2.42 -18.97 5.16
N LEU A 483 2.42 -19.35 3.88
CA LEU A 483 2.81 -20.70 3.45
C LEU A 483 4.28 -20.99 3.80
N HIS A 484 5.17 -20.02 3.59
CA HIS A 484 6.58 -20.15 3.94
C HIS A 484 6.77 -20.34 5.45
N MET A 485 6.11 -19.52 6.28
CA MET A 485 6.21 -19.61 7.73
C MET A 485 5.52 -20.84 8.33
N ALA A 486 4.50 -21.38 7.66
CA ALA A 486 3.90 -22.67 8.00
C ALA A 486 4.76 -23.87 7.58
N GLY A 487 5.78 -23.68 6.74
CA GLY A 487 6.56 -24.77 6.16
C GLY A 487 5.82 -25.58 5.10
N LEU A 488 4.72 -25.06 4.53
CA LEU A 488 3.85 -25.74 3.57
C LEU A 488 4.37 -25.60 2.15
N LYS A 489 5.57 -26.14 1.91
CA LYS A 489 6.28 -26.03 0.62
C LYS A 489 5.50 -26.69 -0.53
N ASP A 490 4.79 -27.79 -0.27
CA ASP A 490 4.05 -28.53 -1.31
C ASP A 490 2.86 -27.72 -1.85
N ILE A 491 2.05 -27.14 -0.96
CA ILE A 491 0.94 -26.23 -1.35
C ILE A 491 1.50 -25.02 -2.08
N MET A 492 2.63 -24.47 -1.62
CA MET A 492 3.28 -23.35 -2.32
C MET A 492 3.71 -23.74 -3.74
N LYS A 493 4.32 -24.91 -3.94
CA LYS A 493 4.68 -25.46 -5.27
C LYS A 493 3.45 -25.77 -6.13
N GLU A 494 2.31 -26.10 -5.53
CA GLU A 494 1.05 -26.35 -6.23
C GLU A 494 0.46 -25.04 -6.77
N ILE A 495 0.23 -24.06 -5.90
CA ILE A 495 -0.55 -22.87 -6.27
C ILE A 495 0.27 -21.87 -7.09
N TYR A 496 1.55 -21.65 -6.78
CA TYR A 496 2.38 -20.69 -7.51
C TYR A 496 2.76 -21.16 -8.91
N PHE A 497 2.36 -22.36 -9.33
CA PHE A 497 2.53 -22.81 -10.71
C PHE A 497 1.19 -23.11 -11.38
N ASP A 498 0.06 -22.82 -10.73
CA ASP A 498 -1.27 -22.87 -11.34
C ASP A 498 -1.57 -21.54 -12.04
N PHE A 499 -1.84 -21.59 -13.35
CA PHE A 499 -2.18 -20.40 -14.14
C PHE A 499 -3.41 -19.66 -13.62
N LYS A 500 -4.40 -20.39 -13.08
CA LYS A 500 -5.61 -19.76 -12.53
C LYS A 500 -5.27 -18.95 -11.29
N PHE A 501 -4.46 -19.52 -10.38
CA PHE A 501 -4.01 -18.80 -9.19
C PHE A 501 -3.07 -17.64 -9.52
N ILE A 502 -2.12 -17.83 -10.45
CA ILE A 502 -1.24 -16.76 -10.94
C ILE A 502 -2.08 -15.59 -11.45
N LYS A 503 -3.09 -15.86 -12.28
CA LYS A 503 -3.97 -14.81 -12.82
C LYS A 503 -4.78 -14.14 -11.70
N ALA A 504 -5.41 -14.92 -10.82
CA ALA A 504 -6.16 -14.39 -9.68
C ALA A 504 -5.28 -13.51 -8.77
N LYS A 505 -4.05 -13.93 -8.48
CA LYS A 505 -3.11 -13.15 -7.68
C LYS A 505 -2.69 -11.88 -8.40
N ILE A 506 -2.38 -11.90 -9.69
CA ILE A 506 -2.04 -10.69 -10.47
C ILE A 506 -3.23 -9.72 -10.56
N ASP A 507 -4.46 -10.21 -10.62
CA ASP A 507 -5.66 -9.38 -10.74
C ASP A 507 -6.07 -8.70 -9.43
N ASN A 508 -5.73 -9.31 -8.28
CA ASN A 508 -6.04 -8.84 -6.93
C ASN A 508 -4.84 -8.18 -6.22
N THR A 509 -3.61 -8.46 -6.65
CA THR A 509 -2.43 -7.65 -6.30
C THR A 509 -2.22 -6.59 -7.38
N MET A 510 -1.54 -5.49 -7.10
CA MET A 510 -1.34 -4.43 -8.11
C MET A 510 -0.31 -4.86 -9.18
N GLY A 511 -0.62 -5.89 -9.97
CA GLY A 511 0.20 -6.42 -11.06
C GLY A 511 1.19 -7.53 -10.65
N CYS A 512 2.16 -7.80 -11.54
CA CYS A 512 3.06 -8.96 -11.41
C CYS A 512 4.15 -8.83 -10.33
N ALA A 513 4.35 -7.64 -9.74
CA ALA A 513 5.50 -7.37 -8.87
C ALA A 513 5.48 -8.19 -7.56
N ASN A 514 4.32 -8.27 -6.91
CA ASN A 514 4.18 -9.06 -5.68
C ASN A 514 4.46 -10.55 -5.92
N LEU A 515 3.92 -11.11 -7.00
CA LEU A 515 4.17 -12.49 -7.40
C LEU A 515 5.66 -12.76 -7.69
N LEU A 516 6.33 -11.86 -8.42
CA LEU A 516 7.76 -11.97 -8.69
C LEU A 516 8.60 -11.90 -7.41
N TYR A 517 8.22 -11.04 -6.46
CA TYR A 517 8.88 -10.96 -5.16
C TYR A 517 8.75 -12.29 -4.39
N ASP A 518 7.56 -12.90 -4.39
CA ASP A 518 7.33 -14.18 -3.73
C ASP A 518 8.21 -15.29 -4.31
N TYR A 519 8.30 -15.39 -5.64
CA TYR A 519 9.22 -16.33 -6.30
C TYR A 519 10.67 -16.08 -5.86
N GLN A 520 11.09 -14.83 -5.85
CA GLN A 520 12.45 -14.48 -5.47
C GLN A 520 12.72 -14.71 -3.99
N LYS A 521 11.76 -14.55 -3.09
CA LYS A 521 12.01 -14.63 -1.64
C LYS A 521 11.84 -16.04 -1.11
N TYR A 522 10.74 -16.70 -1.45
CA TYR A 522 10.31 -17.94 -0.79
C TYR A 522 10.76 -19.21 -1.50
N PHE A 523 11.25 -19.10 -2.75
CA PHE A 523 11.71 -20.25 -3.53
C PHE A 523 13.24 -20.38 -3.63
N LYS A 524 14.02 -19.48 -3.00
CA LYS A 524 15.50 -19.52 -3.01
C LYS A 524 16.06 -20.86 -2.52
N ASP A 525 15.41 -21.45 -1.53
CA ASP A 525 15.91 -22.66 -0.87
C ASP A 525 15.47 -23.96 -1.59
N LEU A 526 14.77 -23.87 -2.72
CA LEU A 526 14.29 -25.01 -3.50
C LEU A 526 15.23 -25.29 -4.67
N THR A 527 16.24 -26.14 -4.43
CA THR A 527 17.36 -26.41 -5.36
C THR A 527 17.21 -27.68 -6.21
N GLU A 528 16.04 -28.31 -6.19
CA GLU A 528 15.75 -29.47 -7.06
C GLU A 528 15.96 -29.06 -8.54
N PRO A 529 16.79 -29.78 -9.35
CA PRO A 529 17.16 -29.34 -10.70
C PRO A 529 15.97 -29.14 -11.64
N ASP A 530 15.03 -30.09 -11.65
CA ASP A 530 13.82 -30.02 -12.48
C ASP A 530 12.91 -28.86 -12.06
N PHE A 531 12.82 -28.62 -10.75
CA PHE A 531 12.07 -27.51 -10.18
C PHE A 531 12.70 -26.15 -10.51
N THR A 532 14.03 -26.07 -10.50
CA THR A 532 14.79 -24.84 -10.78
C THR A 532 14.56 -24.39 -12.21
N LYS A 533 14.49 -25.33 -13.17
CA LYS A 533 14.12 -25.02 -14.55
C LYS A 533 12.69 -24.49 -14.64
N LYS A 534 11.73 -25.18 -14.01
CA LYS A 534 10.32 -24.76 -13.97
C LYS A 534 10.16 -23.35 -13.40
N LEU A 535 10.83 -23.08 -12.27
CA LEU A 535 10.84 -21.76 -11.62
C LEU A 535 11.37 -20.66 -12.56
N ARG A 536 12.50 -20.92 -13.24
CA ARG A 536 13.09 -19.97 -14.19
C ARG A 536 12.15 -19.67 -15.36
N ASP A 537 11.53 -20.70 -15.93
CA ASP A 537 10.62 -20.57 -17.06
C ASP A 537 9.38 -19.74 -16.68
N PHE A 538 8.80 -19.96 -15.50
CA PHE A 538 7.66 -19.18 -15.00
C PHE A 538 8.02 -17.73 -14.69
N ILE A 539 9.18 -17.48 -14.05
CA ILE A 539 9.67 -16.11 -13.81
C ILE A 539 9.87 -15.38 -15.13
N HIS A 540 10.47 -16.04 -16.13
CA HIS A 540 10.67 -15.46 -17.46
C HIS A 540 9.33 -15.14 -18.13
N PHE A 541 8.39 -16.10 -18.14
CA PHE A 541 7.05 -15.91 -18.69
C PHE A 541 6.32 -14.69 -18.08
N ILE A 542 6.34 -14.57 -16.75
CA ILE A 542 5.67 -13.46 -16.05
C ILE A 542 6.34 -12.12 -16.36
N ARG A 543 7.67 -12.09 -16.44
CA ARG A 543 8.42 -10.87 -16.77
C ARG A 543 8.13 -10.39 -18.20
N VAL A 544 8.24 -11.29 -19.18
CA VAL A 544 8.04 -10.95 -20.60
C VAL A 544 6.61 -10.52 -20.89
N ASN A 545 5.63 -11.07 -20.17
CA ASN A 545 4.22 -10.80 -20.39
C ASN A 545 3.58 -9.91 -19.31
N SER A 546 4.38 -9.19 -18.50
CA SER A 546 3.88 -8.44 -17.33
C SER A 546 2.75 -7.47 -17.68
N ASP A 547 2.87 -6.75 -18.80
CA ASP A 547 1.87 -5.78 -19.25
C ASP A 547 0.55 -6.46 -19.63
N LEU A 548 0.63 -7.56 -20.38
CA LEU A 548 -0.53 -8.32 -20.86
C LEU A 548 -1.21 -9.07 -19.72
N LEU A 549 -0.43 -9.67 -18.81
CA LEU A 549 -0.94 -10.41 -17.66
C LEU A 549 -1.68 -9.51 -16.67
N SER A 550 -1.30 -8.23 -16.58
CA SER A 550 -1.93 -7.25 -15.69
C SER A 550 -3.28 -6.74 -16.22
N ASP A 551 -3.59 -6.96 -17.50
CA ASP A 551 -4.91 -6.68 -18.06
C ASP A 551 -5.87 -7.84 -17.73
N LYS A 552 -7.00 -7.52 -17.10
CA LYS A 552 -8.01 -8.49 -16.67
C LYS A 552 -8.67 -9.25 -17.82
N ASN A 553 -8.59 -8.73 -19.05
CA ASN A 553 -9.24 -9.32 -20.22
C ASN A 553 -8.38 -10.36 -20.94
N PHE A 554 -7.09 -10.50 -20.59
CA PHE A 554 -6.19 -11.44 -21.27
C PHE A 554 -6.21 -12.84 -20.65
N ASP A 555 -6.27 -13.86 -21.51
CA ASP A 555 -6.18 -15.26 -21.10
C ASP A 555 -4.71 -15.67 -20.87
N CYS A 556 -4.38 -15.96 -19.62
CA CYS A 556 -3.07 -16.41 -19.18
C CYS A 556 -2.64 -17.74 -19.85
N LEU A 557 -3.57 -18.67 -20.10
CA LEU A 557 -3.28 -19.94 -20.78
C LEU A 557 -2.94 -19.73 -22.25
N GLN A 558 -3.62 -18.81 -22.93
CA GLN A 558 -3.30 -18.48 -24.33
C GLN A 558 -1.91 -17.85 -24.45
N LEU A 559 -1.50 -17.00 -23.49
CA LEU A 559 -0.14 -16.45 -23.44
C LEU A 559 0.90 -17.52 -23.12
N ALA A 560 0.58 -18.45 -22.21
CA ALA A 560 1.45 -19.56 -21.86
C ALA A 560 1.67 -20.51 -23.04
N LEU A 561 0.65 -20.72 -23.89
CA LEU A 561 0.83 -21.44 -25.15
C LEU A 561 1.82 -20.75 -26.08
N CYS A 562 1.94 -19.42 -26.08
CA CYS A 562 2.88 -18.74 -26.96
C CYS A 562 4.37 -18.97 -26.58
N GLN A 563 4.66 -19.63 -25.45
CA GLN A 563 6.02 -19.96 -25.03
C GLN A 563 6.64 -21.11 -25.86
N PRO A 564 7.98 -21.23 -25.87
CA PRO A 564 8.67 -22.32 -26.58
C PRO A 564 8.24 -23.70 -26.08
N GLU A 565 8.23 -24.71 -26.97
CA GLU A 565 7.79 -26.07 -26.60
C GLU A 565 8.68 -26.73 -25.53
N THR A 566 9.92 -26.25 -25.41
CA THR A 566 10.90 -26.70 -24.40
C THR A 566 10.61 -26.16 -23.00
N SER A 567 9.81 -25.11 -22.88
CA SER A 567 9.45 -24.44 -21.63
C SER A 567 8.45 -25.26 -20.81
N GLU A 568 8.65 -25.34 -19.50
CA GLU A 568 7.69 -25.98 -18.60
C GLU A 568 6.34 -25.23 -18.55
N VAL A 569 6.33 -23.93 -18.85
CA VAL A 569 5.11 -23.11 -18.96
C VAL A 569 4.24 -23.60 -20.10
N TYR A 570 4.82 -23.79 -21.30
CA TYR A 570 4.11 -24.31 -22.47
C TYR A 570 3.55 -25.70 -22.21
N LYS A 571 4.40 -26.62 -21.72
CA LYS A 571 4.01 -28.01 -21.45
C LYS A 571 2.85 -28.09 -20.48
N GLN A 572 2.89 -27.31 -19.40
CA GLN A 572 1.81 -27.28 -18.42
C GLN A 572 0.53 -26.68 -18.99
N ALA A 573 0.61 -25.58 -19.76
CA ALA A 573 -0.57 -24.98 -20.39
C ALA A 573 -1.25 -25.97 -21.37
N ARG A 574 -0.46 -26.66 -22.20
CA ARG A 574 -0.95 -27.67 -23.14
C ARG A 574 -1.65 -28.84 -22.45
N GLN A 575 -1.16 -29.25 -21.27
CA GLN A 575 -1.80 -30.30 -20.46
C GLN A 575 -3.11 -29.83 -19.82
N MET A 576 -3.23 -28.56 -19.43
CA MET A 576 -4.41 -28.04 -18.73
C MET A 576 -5.57 -27.71 -19.67
N ILE A 577 -5.31 -27.28 -20.90
CA ILE A 577 -6.34 -26.81 -21.85
C ILE A 577 -7.50 -27.80 -22.07
N PRO A 578 -7.29 -29.11 -22.27
CA PRO A 578 -8.38 -30.07 -22.43
C PRO A 578 -9.40 -30.08 -21.27
N SER A 579 -8.97 -29.64 -20.08
CA SER A 579 -9.78 -29.64 -18.86
C SER A 579 -10.36 -28.26 -18.49
N CYS A 580 -9.89 -27.17 -19.10
CA CYS A 580 -10.17 -25.81 -18.63
C CYS A 580 -11.48 -25.21 -19.18
N ASN A 581 -11.86 -25.49 -20.44
CA ASN A 581 -13.13 -25.02 -21.00
C ASN A 581 -13.43 -25.72 -22.35
N GLN A 582 -14.54 -26.48 -22.45
CA GLN A 582 -14.90 -27.20 -23.68
C GLN A 582 -15.35 -26.27 -24.83
N ASN A 583 -15.69 -25.01 -24.53
CA ASN A 583 -16.22 -24.04 -25.50
C ASN A 583 -15.19 -22.96 -25.92
N ALA A 584 -13.93 -23.04 -25.48
CA ALA A 584 -12.89 -22.08 -25.84
C ALA A 584 -11.96 -22.65 -26.92
N PHE A 585 -11.62 -21.82 -27.91
CA PHE A 585 -10.61 -22.15 -28.92
C PHE A 585 -9.27 -21.55 -28.50
N TYR A 586 -8.27 -22.41 -28.32
CA TYR A 586 -6.89 -22.01 -28.08
C TYR A 586 -6.08 -22.10 -29.38
N PHE A 587 -5.27 -21.09 -29.64
CA PHE A 587 -4.38 -21.05 -30.80
C PHE A 587 -3.00 -21.56 -30.41
N ASP A 588 -2.62 -22.71 -30.97
CA ASP A 588 -1.26 -23.25 -30.84
C ASP A 588 -0.46 -22.91 -32.10
N TRP A 589 0.57 -22.07 -31.97
CA TRP A 589 1.38 -21.68 -33.11
C TRP A 589 2.45 -22.75 -33.38
N CYS A 590 2.34 -23.46 -34.49
CA CYS A 590 3.25 -24.56 -34.84
C CYS A 590 4.63 -24.09 -35.35
N ASN A 591 4.84 -22.79 -35.55
CA ASN A 591 6.07 -22.20 -36.08
C ASN A 591 6.86 -21.39 -35.04
N LYS A 592 6.55 -21.51 -33.74
CA LYS A 592 7.23 -20.77 -32.66
C LYS A 592 8.74 -21.00 -32.67
N ASP A 593 9.16 -22.24 -32.88
CA ASP A 593 10.57 -22.62 -32.89
C ASP A 593 11.29 -22.27 -34.20
N ASN A 594 10.53 -22.02 -35.29
CA ASN A 594 11.07 -21.61 -36.59
C ASN A 594 11.38 -20.12 -36.68
N ASN A 595 10.90 -19.32 -35.72
CA ASN A 595 11.42 -17.99 -35.48
C ASN A 595 12.78 -18.10 -34.78
N LYS A 596 13.82 -18.46 -35.53
CA LYS A 596 15.23 -18.35 -35.08
C LYS A 596 15.66 -16.90 -34.79
N GLY A 597 14.80 -15.93 -35.09
CA GLY A 597 14.88 -14.55 -34.61
C GLY A 597 14.08 -14.29 -33.33
N ALA A 598 13.80 -15.32 -32.53
CA ALA A 598 13.20 -15.14 -31.22
C ALA A 598 14.09 -14.22 -30.39
N CYS A 599 13.53 -13.10 -29.99
CA CYS A 599 14.17 -12.18 -29.07
C CYS A 599 14.49 -12.97 -27.78
N VAL A 600 15.76 -13.32 -27.56
CA VAL A 600 16.23 -14.09 -26.39
C VAL A 600 15.84 -13.37 -25.09
N SER A 601 15.79 -12.04 -25.17
CA SER A 601 15.20 -11.18 -24.17
C SER A 601 14.81 -9.85 -24.79
N SER A 602 13.57 -9.40 -24.54
CA SER A 602 13.11 -8.07 -24.87
C SER A 602 12.87 -7.30 -23.57
N CYS A 603 13.37 -6.08 -23.50
CA CYS A 603 13.14 -5.22 -22.34
C CYS A 603 12.94 -3.78 -22.83
N ASN A 604 11.78 -3.20 -22.53
CA ASN A 604 11.45 -1.81 -22.87
C ASN A 604 12.00 -0.88 -21.78
N ILE A 605 13.31 -0.66 -21.81
CA ILE A 605 13.97 0.07 -20.71
C ILE A 605 14.17 1.54 -21.05
N HIS A 606 14.50 1.85 -22.30
CA HIS A 606 14.63 3.24 -22.77
C HIS A 606 13.26 3.86 -23.06
N LYS A 607 13.04 5.06 -22.50
CA LYS A 607 11.84 5.87 -22.74
C LYS A 607 11.88 6.55 -24.10
N ALA A 608 13.10 6.79 -24.61
CA ALA A 608 13.36 7.31 -25.94
C ALA A 608 14.00 6.24 -26.84
N ALA A 609 14.09 6.52 -28.14
CA ALA A 609 14.62 5.58 -29.11
C ALA A 609 16.09 5.23 -28.78
N VAL A 610 16.38 3.92 -28.70
CA VAL A 610 17.76 3.43 -28.56
C VAL A 610 18.48 3.68 -29.88
N ARG A 611 19.59 4.43 -29.82
CA ARG A 611 20.38 4.79 -30.99
C ARG A 611 21.58 3.89 -31.20
N SER A 612 22.13 3.35 -30.12
CA SER A 612 23.33 2.53 -30.16
C SER A 612 23.33 1.55 -29.00
N ALA A 613 23.79 0.32 -29.27
CA ALA A 613 24.05 -0.67 -28.24
C ALA A 613 25.29 -1.48 -28.64
N ILE A 614 26.15 -1.76 -27.68
CA ILE A 614 27.39 -2.53 -27.86
C ILE A 614 27.52 -3.56 -26.74
N PHE A 615 28.05 -4.73 -27.07
CA PHE A 615 28.49 -5.68 -26.06
C PHE A 615 29.84 -5.27 -25.48
N THR A 616 30.08 -5.62 -24.23
CA THR A 616 31.45 -5.65 -23.73
C THR A 616 32.26 -6.72 -24.45
N PRO A 617 33.59 -6.62 -24.47
CA PRO A 617 34.45 -7.60 -25.15
C PRO A 617 34.27 -9.04 -24.63
N THR A 618 33.82 -9.19 -23.38
CA THR A 618 33.56 -10.47 -22.72
C THR A 618 32.15 -11.01 -23.00
N GLY A 619 31.30 -10.27 -23.70
CA GLY A 619 29.91 -10.64 -23.99
C GLY A 619 28.97 -10.60 -22.79
N CYS A 620 29.49 -10.57 -21.57
CA CYS A 620 28.71 -10.66 -20.32
C CYS A 620 27.84 -9.43 -20.03
N ARG A 621 28.10 -8.31 -20.71
CA ARG A 621 27.43 -7.03 -20.47
C ARG A 621 27.06 -6.36 -21.78
N VAL A 622 25.97 -5.59 -21.76
CA VAL A 622 25.54 -4.74 -22.89
C VAL A 622 25.54 -3.30 -22.41
N ILE A 623 26.01 -2.38 -23.24
CA ILE A 623 25.94 -0.93 -23.02
C ILE A 623 25.02 -0.37 -24.10
N SER A 624 23.99 0.38 -23.74
CA SER A 624 23.08 1.03 -24.69
C SER A 624 22.95 2.51 -24.42
N CYS A 625 22.63 3.27 -25.46
CA CYS A 625 22.47 4.71 -25.40
C CYS A 625 21.22 5.16 -26.17
N ASP A 626 20.54 6.19 -25.66
CA ASP A 626 19.27 6.68 -26.21
C ASP A 626 19.26 8.16 -26.64
N ASP A 627 18.10 8.55 -27.16
CA ASP A 627 17.79 9.91 -27.61
C ASP A 627 17.67 10.95 -26.48
N ASP A 628 17.51 10.53 -25.23
CA ASP A 628 17.46 11.43 -24.06
C ASP A 628 18.86 11.67 -23.45
N GLY A 629 19.89 11.05 -24.03
CA GLY A 629 21.27 11.22 -23.58
C GLY A 629 21.67 10.28 -22.43
N MET A 630 20.88 9.23 -22.18
CA MET A 630 21.20 8.19 -21.20
C MET A 630 22.11 7.12 -21.78
N ILE A 631 23.05 6.67 -20.96
CA ILE A 631 23.87 5.48 -21.17
C ILE A 631 23.44 4.46 -20.12
N ARG A 632 23.18 3.22 -20.52
CA ARG A 632 22.76 2.16 -19.61
C ARG A 632 23.54 0.89 -19.83
N ILE A 633 23.71 0.12 -18.76
CA ILE A 633 24.53 -1.07 -18.75
C ILE A 633 23.77 -2.23 -18.13
N TRP A 634 23.81 -3.37 -18.81
CA TRP A 634 23.01 -4.54 -18.50
C TRP A 634 23.89 -5.77 -18.42
N ASP A 635 23.49 -6.71 -17.57
CA ASP A 635 23.96 -8.09 -17.64
C ASP A 635 23.30 -8.78 -18.85
N SER A 636 24.12 -9.31 -19.77
CA SER A 636 23.64 -9.95 -21.00
C SER A 636 22.84 -11.24 -20.77
N ASN A 637 23.10 -11.95 -19.66
CA ASN A 637 22.51 -13.27 -19.39
C ASN A 637 21.23 -13.16 -18.57
N SER A 638 21.22 -12.27 -17.57
CA SER A 638 20.07 -12.06 -16.68
C SER A 638 19.19 -10.88 -17.10
N VAL A 639 19.65 -10.08 -18.08
CA VAL A 639 18.94 -8.88 -18.59
C VAL A 639 18.67 -7.88 -17.47
N LYS A 640 19.47 -7.96 -16.41
CA LYS A 640 19.39 -7.09 -15.24
C LYS A 640 20.12 -5.80 -15.55
N GLU A 641 19.47 -4.66 -15.32
CA GLU A 641 20.15 -3.38 -15.30
C GLU A 641 21.14 -3.31 -14.15
N LEU A 642 22.39 -2.99 -14.50
CA LEU A 642 23.49 -2.85 -13.56
C LEU A 642 23.78 -1.38 -13.27
N CYS A 643 23.59 -0.50 -14.25
CA CYS A 643 23.93 0.91 -14.13
C CYS A 643 23.18 1.78 -15.16
N GLU A 644 22.70 2.93 -14.72
CA GLU A 644 22.16 4.02 -15.54
C GLU A 644 23.00 5.28 -15.33
N ILE A 645 23.37 5.96 -16.41
CA ILE A 645 24.23 7.14 -16.40
C ILE A 645 23.63 8.19 -17.33
N GLN A 646 23.33 9.38 -16.80
CA GLN A 646 23.08 10.55 -17.66
C GLN A 646 24.41 10.95 -18.32
N GLY A 647 24.64 10.43 -19.52
CA GLY A 647 25.87 10.64 -20.25
C GLY A 647 25.94 12.06 -20.82
N HIS A 648 24.86 12.51 -21.45
CA HIS A 648 24.82 13.72 -22.25
C HIS A 648 23.51 14.48 -22.05
N ASN A 649 23.48 15.78 -22.40
CA ASN A 649 22.27 16.61 -22.28
C ASN A 649 21.40 16.58 -23.56
N SER A 650 21.71 15.70 -24.50
CA SER A 650 21.02 15.52 -25.77
C SER A 650 21.30 14.11 -26.32
N ARG A 651 20.54 13.70 -27.33
CA ARG A 651 20.63 12.38 -28.00
C ARG A 651 22.05 11.90 -28.22
N ILE A 652 22.36 10.72 -27.69
CA ILE A 652 23.62 10.03 -27.99
C ILE A 652 23.46 9.37 -29.34
N ARG A 653 24.31 9.73 -30.30
CA ARG A 653 24.25 9.17 -31.66
C ARG A 653 24.96 7.84 -31.76
N CYS A 654 26.06 7.67 -31.03
CA CYS A 654 26.81 6.43 -31.02
C CYS A 654 27.62 6.28 -29.73
N CYS A 655 27.91 5.03 -29.40
CA CYS A 655 28.88 4.66 -28.37
C CYS A 655 29.83 3.59 -28.91
N SER A 656 31.06 3.55 -28.40
CA SER A 656 32.05 2.53 -28.76
C SER A 656 32.98 2.25 -27.59
N PHE A 657 33.46 1.01 -27.48
CA PHE A 657 34.32 0.56 -26.38
C PHE A 657 35.74 0.28 -26.87
N CYS A 658 36.74 0.83 -26.17
CA CYS A 658 38.15 0.52 -26.38
C CYS A 658 38.65 -0.43 -25.28
N VAL A 659 39.05 -1.64 -25.67
CA VAL A 659 39.48 -2.71 -24.75
C VAL A 659 40.82 -2.39 -24.10
N GLU A 660 41.79 -1.96 -24.91
CA GLU A 660 43.17 -1.69 -24.46
C GLU A 660 43.22 -0.61 -23.38
N LEU A 661 42.41 0.44 -23.55
CA LEU A 661 42.36 1.58 -22.64
C LEU A 661 41.27 1.47 -21.57
N LYS A 662 40.39 0.46 -21.66
CA LYS A 662 39.20 0.29 -20.79
C LYS A 662 38.34 1.55 -20.75
N ILE A 663 38.10 2.15 -21.92
CA ILE A 663 37.36 3.39 -22.05
C ILE A 663 36.13 3.18 -22.93
N LEU A 664 34.97 3.63 -22.44
CA LEU A 664 33.78 3.84 -23.26
C LEU A 664 33.79 5.25 -23.82
N VAL A 665 33.53 5.40 -25.11
CA VAL A 665 33.39 6.68 -25.81
C VAL A 665 31.93 6.88 -26.18
N THR A 666 31.37 8.05 -25.87
CA THR A 666 30.01 8.44 -26.29
C THR A 666 30.01 9.77 -27.04
N CYS A 667 29.26 9.83 -28.14
CA CYS A 667 29.15 11.01 -29.00
C CYS A 667 27.69 11.47 -29.07
N SER A 668 27.42 12.75 -28.77
CA SER A 668 26.07 13.28 -28.67
C SER A 668 25.77 14.44 -29.63
N ALA A 669 24.48 14.74 -29.80
CA ALA A 669 24.00 15.96 -30.44
C ALA A 669 24.24 17.23 -29.64
N ASP A 670 24.64 17.14 -28.37
CA ASP A 670 25.12 18.29 -27.58
C ASP A 670 26.49 18.83 -28.04
N LYS A 671 27.04 18.25 -29.13
CA LYS A 671 28.34 18.57 -29.74
C LYS A 671 29.54 18.18 -28.88
N THR A 672 29.36 17.33 -27.88
CA THR A 672 30.44 16.82 -27.04
C THR A 672 30.71 15.34 -27.29
N ILE A 673 31.96 14.95 -27.08
CA ILE A 673 32.40 13.56 -26.99
C ILE A 673 32.88 13.35 -25.55
N LYS A 674 32.37 12.30 -24.89
CA LYS A 674 32.72 11.98 -23.51
C LYS A 674 33.43 10.64 -23.43
N LEU A 675 34.47 10.59 -22.61
CA LEU A 675 35.28 9.41 -22.33
C LEU A 675 35.00 8.95 -20.91
N TRP A 676 34.68 7.67 -20.75
CA TRP A 676 34.34 7.07 -19.47
C TRP A 676 35.32 5.95 -19.14
N SER A 677 36.05 6.09 -18.05
CA SER A 677 36.92 5.02 -17.53
C SER A 677 36.07 3.88 -16.95
N VAL A 678 36.39 2.63 -17.31
CA VAL A 678 35.62 1.45 -16.92
C VAL A 678 36.46 0.53 -16.03
N PRO A 679 36.01 0.18 -14.81
CA PRO A 679 36.82 -0.56 -13.85
C PRO A 679 37.03 -2.03 -14.26
N ALA A 680 38.10 -2.67 -13.75
CA ALA A 680 38.55 -4.00 -14.20
C ALA A 680 37.58 -5.16 -13.86
N ASN A 681 36.78 -5.01 -12.82
CA ASN A 681 35.71 -5.93 -12.43
C ASN A 681 34.51 -5.93 -13.41
N PHE A 682 34.44 -4.96 -14.32
CA PHE A 682 33.43 -4.92 -15.37
C PHE A 682 33.57 -6.06 -16.38
N PHE A 683 34.72 -6.74 -16.37
CA PHE A 683 35.11 -7.77 -17.32
C PHE A 683 35.05 -9.21 -16.77
N GLU A 684 34.84 -9.43 -15.46
CA GLU A 684 34.92 -10.78 -14.88
C GLU A 684 33.56 -11.51 -14.89
N GLU A 685 33.56 -12.80 -15.28
CA GLU A 685 32.47 -13.74 -15.02
C GLU A 685 32.48 -14.10 -13.53
N GLN A 686 31.37 -13.83 -12.83
CA GLN A 686 31.16 -14.36 -11.47
C GLN A 686 30.88 -15.86 -11.55
N ASN A 687 31.94 -16.67 -11.62
CA ASN A 687 31.84 -18.10 -11.35
C ASN A 687 31.59 -18.30 -9.85
N GLY A 688 30.59 -19.12 -9.53
CA GLY A 688 30.06 -19.29 -8.19
C GLY A 688 31.12 -19.62 -7.13
N ASN A 689 30.81 -19.17 -5.90
CA ASN A 689 31.55 -19.28 -4.64
C ASN A 689 32.61 -18.20 -4.38
N SER A 690 32.14 -17.01 -4.02
CA SER A 690 32.68 -16.29 -2.86
C SER A 690 31.71 -15.17 -2.46
N ASP A 691 31.34 -15.18 -1.19
CA ASP A 691 30.73 -14.06 -0.48
C ASP A 691 31.75 -12.90 -0.49
N ASP A 692 31.72 -12.04 -1.52
CA ASP A 692 32.44 -10.78 -1.48
C ASP A 692 31.78 -9.71 -2.37
N SER A 693 31.12 -8.79 -1.68
CA SER A 693 31.00 -7.35 -1.95
C SER A 693 30.43 -6.86 -3.30
N LYS A 694 29.36 -6.07 -3.17
CA LYS A 694 29.02 -4.91 -4.01
C LYS A 694 30.30 -4.20 -4.49
N THR A 695 30.74 -4.44 -5.72
CA THR A 695 31.73 -3.58 -6.35
C THR A 695 31.01 -2.54 -7.18
N ILE A 696 30.96 -1.31 -6.66
CA ILE A 696 30.36 -0.14 -7.31
C ILE A 696 31.10 0.10 -8.63
N LEU A 697 30.39 0.01 -9.76
CA LEU A 697 30.91 0.44 -11.06
C LEU A 697 31.01 1.97 -11.04
N SER A 698 32.20 2.51 -10.76
CA SER A 698 32.46 3.95 -10.83
C SER A 698 33.00 4.29 -12.21
N PHE A 699 32.29 5.14 -12.95
CA PHE A 699 32.78 5.74 -14.19
C PHE A 699 33.30 7.14 -13.87
N LYS A 700 34.57 7.40 -14.17
CA LYS A 700 35.13 8.76 -14.06
C LYS A 700 35.13 9.41 -15.42
N TYR A 701 34.61 10.63 -15.45
CA TYR A 701 34.73 11.57 -16.56
C TYR A 701 36.13 12.19 -16.50
N PHE A 702 36.83 12.23 -17.63
CA PHE A 702 38.15 12.87 -17.74
C PHE A 702 38.06 14.38 -17.95
#